data_AF-A0A135LU19-F1
#
_entry.id   AF-A0A135LU19-F1
#
_cell.length_a   1.000
_cell.length_b   1.000
_cell.length_c   1.000
_cell.angle_alpha   90.00
_cell.angle_beta   90.00
_cell.angle_gamma   90.00
#
_symmetry.space_group_name_H-M   'P 1'
#
loop_
_entity.id
_entity.type
_entity.pdbx_description
1 polymer ?
#
loop_
_entity_poly.entity_id
_entity_poly.type
_entity_poly.pdbx_seq_one_letter_code
_entity_poly.pdbx_strand_id
1 'polypeptide(L)'
;MSYVNPIIPGFNPDPSIIRVGKDFFLVTSTFEYFPGVPIYHSQDLIQWRLIGHALTRTSQLQIHTPEPGGGVWATTIRYHAGVYYIMAASFQRYRPQQDDRVWPQGFYVKTTDIWNDKTWSDPIYFDQVGFDQDLFWDDDGTVYLSSTYRKTQPTAGAKLKDFAIHICTVDLATGHSTSAPKLIRESSSGVSEGSHIFKRGRYWYLFTAEGGTESGHSEWVNRSEVGPLGPWELGPNNPLWRNGVEDEVQNTGHADLVEDTKGQWWAVVLGVRPVRKGDTWEESVLGRETFLVPLEWKDDWPVINGGQKISLNSYGPGLYEFNIAVSWRDEFSETQMQVGWYRKNTPFVNDYSLTEHPNHLRLYGGPYNLSVPASPTMFLRKQTHRHCRWQTMLSFQPTVEETEAGTVVWLNYFTYSSIGIRKDSKGRFIRFRPSEGDMVEHRLDTNTAVTLTIDCGTEYRFGYHEDTESDIHWIGSVSNSAATAAPPVGANFTGMMLGLYAFGERQRCLAPADFADHIISVSDDAEQVTDDWSGLTDPIERRRRQNRINQRAYRKRKRLASTKDVHPKSLVPSPHSTPTTQLQNRPSQDNPPVRLYRNHETLQDLLEKFAKSAYESYIRGIPTADHLITLTRVNVFRAFTHNLRLIGSSENWMDDDAISPFNTALPHNPSTPDNTSLIPANLQPTRIQKTIKHHPWLDFFPFPKMRDNLIEAEDNWDDAQLCHDIMGFWGESTMDTGLLVWGEPWNMQNWEVTESFLKKYQWVVRGCPELMNATNSWRARRGEKLIFRYI
;
A
#
# COMPACT_ATOMS: atom_id res chain seq x y z
N MET A 1 -31.66 15.25 6.63
CA MET A 1 -30.47 15.91 7.19
C MET A 1 -29.25 15.15 6.66
N SER A 2 -28.08 15.78 6.60
CA SER A 2 -26.83 15.14 6.18
C SER A 2 -26.08 14.53 7.37
N TYR A 3 -25.22 13.55 7.10
CA TYR A 3 -24.23 12.99 8.02
C TYR A 3 -22.95 12.64 7.24
N VAL A 4 -21.84 12.51 7.97
CA VAL A 4 -20.51 12.28 7.38
C VAL A 4 -20.11 10.82 7.53
N ASN A 5 -19.73 10.24 6.41
CA ASN A 5 -19.07 8.95 6.30
C ASN A 5 -17.55 9.14 6.11
N PRO A 6 -16.73 8.17 6.53
CA PRO A 6 -17.09 6.95 7.26
C PRO A 6 -17.48 7.23 8.72
N ILE A 7 -18.44 6.47 9.27
CA ILE A 7 -18.86 6.55 10.67
C ILE A 7 -17.79 5.99 11.64
N ILE A 8 -16.92 5.10 11.16
CA ILE A 8 -15.73 4.63 11.88
C ILE A 8 -14.54 4.68 10.93
N PRO A 9 -13.72 5.76 10.99
CA PRO A 9 -12.61 5.98 10.07
C PRO A 9 -11.38 5.13 10.40
N GLY A 10 -10.43 5.08 9.46
CA GLY A 10 -9.24 4.25 9.56
C GLY A 10 -9.54 2.76 9.44
N PHE A 11 -8.52 1.93 9.62
CA PHE A 11 -8.57 0.47 9.50
C PHE A 11 -9.68 -0.17 10.36
N ASN A 12 -10.89 -0.26 9.83
CA ASN A 12 -12.12 -0.77 10.43
C ASN A 12 -13.00 -1.45 9.36
N PRO A 13 -12.54 -2.58 8.81
CA PRO A 13 -13.24 -3.30 7.75
C PRO A 13 -14.26 -4.30 8.29
N ASP A 14 -15.02 -4.87 7.35
CA ASP A 14 -15.91 -6.01 7.55
C ASP A 14 -16.86 -5.79 8.76
N PRO A 15 -17.65 -4.70 8.76
CA PRO A 15 -18.44 -4.31 9.91
C PRO A 15 -19.63 -5.24 10.13
N SER A 16 -19.79 -5.75 11.35
CA SER A 16 -21.02 -6.44 11.78
C SER A 16 -21.68 -5.69 12.92
N ILE A 17 -23.00 -5.52 12.85
CA ILE A 17 -23.77 -4.64 13.74
C ILE A 17 -24.96 -5.36 14.37
N ILE A 18 -25.25 -5.02 15.63
CA ILE A 18 -26.50 -5.39 16.30
C ILE A 18 -27.11 -4.19 17.02
N ARG A 19 -28.40 -4.29 17.34
CA ARG A 19 -29.09 -3.42 18.30
C ARG A 19 -29.60 -4.24 19.48
N VAL A 20 -29.37 -3.76 20.69
CA VAL A 20 -29.96 -4.28 21.93
C VAL A 20 -30.66 -3.13 22.64
N GLY A 21 -32.00 -3.10 22.58
CA GLY A 21 -32.78 -1.97 23.09
C GLY A 21 -32.46 -0.69 22.31
N LYS A 22 -31.85 0.29 22.97
CA LYS A 22 -31.43 1.57 22.37
C LYS A 22 -29.96 1.62 21.96
N ASP A 23 -29.19 0.59 22.30
CA ASP A 23 -27.74 0.57 22.13
C ASP A 23 -27.40 -0.24 20.89
N PHE A 24 -26.53 0.33 20.07
CA PHE A 24 -25.95 -0.30 18.89
C PHE A 24 -24.52 -0.72 19.21
N PHE A 25 -24.16 -1.93 18.78
CA PHE A 25 -22.80 -2.46 18.91
C PHE A 25 -22.30 -2.91 17.55
N LEU A 26 -21.03 -2.60 17.26
CA LEU A 26 -20.40 -2.93 15.99
C LEU A 26 -19.01 -3.50 16.22
N VAL A 27 -18.67 -4.57 15.50
CA VAL A 27 -17.34 -5.19 15.51
C VAL A 27 -16.70 -5.15 14.13
N THR A 28 -15.37 -5.14 14.08
CA THR A 28 -14.57 -5.14 12.84
C THR A 28 -13.39 -6.11 12.92
N SER A 29 -12.87 -6.52 11.76
CA SER A 29 -11.69 -7.39 11.67
C SER A 29 -10.45 -6.74 12.26
N THR A 30 -9.52 -7.58 12.76
CA THR A 30 -8.26 -7.11 13.40
C THR A 30 -7.00 -7.71 12.82
N PHE A 31 -7.10 -8.69 11.94
CA PHE A 31 -5.96 -9.33 11.29
C PHE A 31 -4.90 -9.73 12.32
N GLU A 32 -3.65 -9.33 12.09
CA GLU A 32 -2.49 -9.66 12.91
C GLU A 32 -2.40 -8.88 14.23
N TYR A 33 -3.40 -8.07 14.60
CA TYR A 33 -3.35 -7.19 15.76
C TYR A 33 -4.02 -7.79 17.01
N PHE A 34 -3.42 -7.52 18.16
CA PHE A 34 -3.90 -7.93 19.48
C PHE A 34 -3.97 -6.71 20.43
N PRO A 35 -5.01 -6.53 21.26
CA PRO A 35 -6.20 -7.38 21.38
C PRO A 35 -7.06 -7.37 20.11
N GLY A 36 -7.74 -8.49 19.86
CA GLY A 36 -8.54 -8.72 18.66
C GLY A 36 -10.01 -8.32 18.85
N VAL A 37 -10.68 -8.03 17.74
CA VAL A 37 -12.12 -7.73 17.63
C VAL A 37 -12.54 -6.53 18.48
N PRO A 38 -12.26 -5.28 18.04
CA PRO A 38 -12.75 -4.08 18.69
C PRO A 38 -14.28 -4.06 18.71
N ILE A 39 -14.83 -3.55 19.81
CA ILE A 39 -16.26 -3.38 20.00
C ILE A 39 -16.55 -1.89 20.09
N TYR A 40 -17.32 -1.38 19.14
CA TYR A 40 -17.80 -0.01 19.09
C TYR A 40 -19.23 0.07 19.61
N HIS A 41 -19.56 1.14 20.34
CA HIS A 41 -20.90 1.42 20.85
C HIS A 41 -21.41 2.76 20.31
N SER A 42 -22.70 2.81 20.01
CA SER A 42 -23.44 4.03 19.66
C SER A 42 -24.88 3.96 20.18
N GLN A 43 -25.54 5.11 20.31
CA GLN A 43 -26.99 5.23 20.54
C GLN A 43 -27.72 5.92 19.38
N ASP A 44 -26.99 6.41 18.38
CA ASP A 44 -27.53 7.23 17.29
C ASP A 44 -26.99 6.87 15.90
N LEU A 45 -26.18 5.80 15.80
CA LEU A 45 -25.49 5.32 14.59
C LEU A 45 -24.43 6.28 14.02
N ILE A 46 -24.23 7.45 14.63
CA ILE A 46 -23.30 8.49 14.18
C ILE A 46 -22.09 8.58 15.11
N GLN A 47 -22.32 8.75 16.41
CA GLN A 47 -21.25 8.81 17.38
C GLN A 47 -20.90 7.40 17.83
N TRP A 48 -19.72 6.95 17.43
CA TRP A 48 -19.17 5.65 17.81
C TRP A 48 -18.01 5.81 18.77
N ARG A 49 -18.03 5.04 19.86
CA ARG A 49 -16.93 4.94 20.82
C ARG A 49 -16.43 3.51 20.87
N LEU A 50 -15.11 3.32 20.73
CA LEU A 50 -14.47 2.05 21.05
C LEU A 50 -14.58 1.80 22.56
N ILE A 51 -15.28 0.73 22.96
CA ILE A 51 -15.51 0.39 24.37
C ILE A 51 -14.62 -0.73 24.89
N GLY A 52 -14.02 -1.53 24.01
CA GLY A 52 -13.16 -2.63 24.39
C GLY A 52 -12.92 -3.60 23.24
N HIS A 53 -12.46 -4.81 23.58
CA HIS A 53 -12.12 -5.88 22.65
C HIS A 53 -12.67 -7.21 23.16
N ALA A 54 -13.03 -8.12 22.26
CA ALA A 54 -13.51 -9.45 22.66
C ALA A 54 -12.37 -10.44 22.94
N LEU A 55 -11.24 -10.30 22.24
CA LEU A 55 -10.11 -11.23 22.30
C LEU A 55 -8.91 -10.55 22.97
N THR A 56 -8.88 -10.58 24.30
CA THR A 56 -7.91 -9.86 25.16
C THR A 56 -6.93 -10.78 25.88
N ARG A 57 -7.08 -12.11 25.75
CA ARG A 57 -6.23 -13.11 26.42
C ARG A 57 -5.61 -14.09 25.45
N THR A 58 -4.45 -14.63 25.84
CA THR A 58 -3.74 -15.68 25.10
C THR A 58 -4.51 -17.00 25.01
N SER A 59 -5.45 -17.26 25.93
CA SER A 59 -6.39 -18.39 25.84
C SER A 59 -7.44 -18.21 24.73
N GLN A 60 -7.68 -16.97 24.29
CA GLN A 60 -8.65 -16.64 23.26
C GLN A 60 -8.03 -16.52 21.87
N LEU A 61 -6.84 -15.94 21.77
CA LEU A 61 -6.22 -15.63 20.50
C LEU A 61 -4.69 -15.74 20.56
N GLN A 62 -4.13 -16.62 19.73
CA GLN A 62 -2.69 -16.81 19.57
C GLN A 62 -2.26 -16.54 18.14
N ILE A 63 -1.74 -15.33 17.92
CA ILE A 63 -1.16 -14.88 16.66
C ILE A 63 0.36 -14.88 16.86
N HIS A 64 1.09 -15.73 16.15
CA HIS A 64 2.54 -15.85 16.32
C HIS A 64 3.34 -15.20 15.19
N THR A 65 3.10 -15.65 13.96
CA THR A 65 3.80 -15.19 12.74
C THR A 65 2.85 -15.29 11.54
N PRO A 66 1.68 -14.64 11.57
CA PRO A 66 0.82 -14.61 10.39
C PRO A 66 1.55 -13.91 9.25
N GLU A 67 1.24 -14.32 8.03
CA GLU A 67 1.58 -13.50 6.85
C GLU A 67 0.78 -12.19 6.89
N PRO A 68 1.25 -11.10 6.24
CA PRO A 68 0.52 -9.85 6.19
C PRO A 68 -0.92 -10.06 5.72
N GLY A 69 -1.88 -9.49 6.45
CA GLY A 69 -3.31 -9.70 6.18
C GLY A 69 -3.85 -11.06 6.66
N GLY A 70 -3.06 -11.87 7.37
CA GLY A 70 -3.53 -12.99 8.16
C GLY A 70 -4.11 -12.52 9.51
N GLY A 71 -4.24 -13.44 10.46
CA GLY A 71 -4.90 -13.24 11.75
C GLY A 71 -6.42 -13.19 11.64
N VAL A 72 -7.08 -12.41 12.50
CA VAL A 72 -8.55 -12.38 12.64
C VAL A 72 -9.21 -11.65 11.47
N TRP A 73 -9.84 -12.41 10.57
CA TRP A 73 -10.63 -11.89 9.45
C TRP A 73 -12.02 -11.43 9.91
N ALA A 74 -12.99 -11.28 9.00
CA ALA A 74 -14.32 -10.76 9.33
C ALA A 74 -14.91 -11.43 10.56
N THR A 75 -15.45 -10.59 11.43
CA THR A 75 -16.07 -11.02 12.67
C THR A 75 -17.52 -10.62 12.67
N THR A 76 -18.37 -11.52 13.15
CA THR A 76 -19.81 -11.28 13.20
C THR A 76 -20.27 -11.24 14.64
N ILE A 77 -21.08 -10.23 14.99
CA ILE A 77 -21.68 -10.10 16.31
C ILE A 77 -23.17 -10.43 16.23
N ARG A 78 -23.66 -11.25 17.16
CA ARG A 78 -25.09 -11.58 17.30
C ARG A 78 -25.50 -11.52 18.76
N TYR A 79 -26.76 -11.16 19.00
CA TYR A 79 -27.36 -11.18 20.33
C TYR A 79 -28.57 -12.09 20.34
N HIS A 80 -28.55 -13.12 21.19
CA HIS A 80 -29.63 -14.07 21.29
C HIS A 80 -29.85 -14.46 22.76
N ALA A 81 -31.11 -14.36 23.21
CA ALA A 81 -31.54 -14.78 24.55
C ALA A 81 -30.67 -14.27 25.72
N GLY A 82 -30.27 -13.00 25.69
CA GLY A 82 -29.47 -12.40 26.79
C GLY A 82 -27.95 -12.54 26.64
N VAL A 83 -27.48 -13.15 25.56
CA VAL A 83 -26.07 -13.47 25.34
C VAL A 83 -25.58 -12.84 24.04
N TYR A 84 -24.42 -12.20 24.11
CA TYR A 84 -23.65 -11.71 22.97
C TYR A 84 -22.72 -12.81 22.49
N TYR A 85 -22.74 -13.07 21.18
CA TYR A 85 -21.86 -14.01 20.48
C TYR A 85 -21.02 -13.22 19.49
N ILE A 86 -19.72 -13.48 19.47
CA ILE A 86 -18.81 -12.98 18.43
C ILE A 86 -18.17 -14.19 17.78
N MET A 87 -18.41 -14.34 16.48
CA MET A 87 -17.79 -15.35 15.64
C MET A 87 -16.57 -14.75 14.94
N ALA A 88 -15.52 -15.55 14.78
CA ALA A 88 -14.29 -15.16 14.12
C ALA A 88 -13.54 -16.36 13.55
N ALA A 89 -12.63 -16.10 12.61
CA ALA A 89 -11.64 -17.06 12.15
C ALA A 89 -10.28 -16.37 12.02
N SER A 90 -9.21 -17.10 12.36
CA SER A 90 -7.84 -16.58 12.35
C SER A 90 -6.95 -17.30 11.34
N PHE A 91 -6.62 -16.65 10.22
CA PHE A 91 -5.70 -17.20 9.23
C PHE A 91 -4.25 -17.13 9.69
N GLN A 92 -3.50 -18.22 9.60
CA GLN A 92 -2.04 -18.16 9.83
C GLN A 92 -1.26 -17.95 8.53
N ARG A 93 -1.72 -18.56 7.43
CA ARG A 93 -1.07 -18.50 6.11
C ARG A 93 -2.10 -18.13 5.05
N TYR A 94 -1.83 -17.07 4.30
CA TYR A 94 -2.67 -16.59 3.20
C TYR A 94 -1.82 -16.24 1.98
N ARG A 95 -1.72 -17.18 1.02
CA ARG A 95 -0.96 -17.03 -0.23
C ARG A 95 -1.86 -17.16 -1.46
N PRO A 96 -2.65 -16.12 -1.81
CA PRO A 96 -3.54 -16.20 -2.95
C PRO A 96 -2.79 -16.44 -4.28
N GLN A 97 -1.51 -16.05 -4.37
CA GLN A 97 -0.69 -16.22 -5.58
C GLN A 97 -0.25 -17.67 -5.81
N GLN A 98 -0.22 -18.50 -4.77
CA GLN A 98 0.23 -19.90 -4.83
C GLN A 98 -0.88 -20.90 -4.51
N ASP A 99 -2.03 -20.41 -4.06
CA ASP A 99 -3.16 -21.22 -3.61
C ASP A 99 -2.82 -22.23 -2.49
N ASP A 100 -1.88 -21.87 -1.63
CA ASP A 100 -1.40 -22.66 -0.48
C ASP A 100 -1.95 -22.08 0.84
N ARG A 101 -3.28 -22.04 0.95
CA ARG A 101 -3.97 -21.49 2.13
C ARG A 101 -4.29 -22.60 3.13
N VAL A 102 -4.12 -22.31 4.42
CA VAL A 102 -4.61 -23.18 5.49
C VAL A 102 -5.95 -22.63 5.95
N TRP A 103 -7.02 -23.37 5.67
CA TRP A 103 -8.37 -22.99 6.08
C TRP A 103 -8.47 -22.96 7.60
N PRO A 104 -8.84 -21.82 8.20
CA PRO A 104 -9.01 -21.75 9.64
C PRO A 104 -10.27 -22.51 10.05
N GLN A 105 -10.23 -23.03 11.27
CA GLN A 105 -11.46 -23.38 11.99
C GLN A 105 -12.04 -22.08 12.56
N GLY A 106 -13.29 -21.82 12.21
CA GLY A 106 -14.04 -20.75 12.86
C GLY A 106 -14.24 -21.05 14.33
N PHE A 107 -14.47 -20.02 15.12
CA PHE A 107 -14.86 -20.16 16.52
C PHE A 107 -15.79 -19.03 16.91
N TYR A 108 -16.38 -19.15 18.09
CA TYR A 108 -17.04 -18.03 18.72
C TYR A 108 -16.63 -17.88 20.19
N VAL A 109 -16.73 -16.65 20.67
CA VAL A 109 -16.68 -16.30 22.10
C VAL A 109 -18.02 -15.68 22.50
N LYS A 110 -18.38 -15.79 23.78
CA LYS A 110 -19.65 -15.25 24.28
C LYS A 110 -19.51 -14.52 25.60
N THR A 111 -20.42 -13.58 25.85
CA THR A 111 -20.59 -12.91 27.14
C THR A 111 -22.04 -12.50 27.37
N THR A 112 -22.42 -12.28 28.63
CA THR A 112 -23.66 -11.60 29.02
C THR A 112 -23.44 -10.11 29.33
N ASP A 113 -22.19 -9.64 29.38
CA ASP A 113 -21.82 -8.25 29.68
C ASP A 113 -20.79 -7.73 28.67
N ILE A 114 -21.29 -7.14 27.57
CA ILE A 114 -20.44 -6.61 26.49
C ILE A 114 -19.56 -5.43 26.92
N TRP A 115 -19.87 -4.78 28.04
CA TRP A 115 -19.14 -3.63 28.55
C TRP A 115 -17.85 -4.00 29.30
N ASN A 116 -17.69 -5.29 29.62
CA ASN A 116 -16.57 -5.80 30.39
C ASN A 116 -15.79 -6.84 29.58
N ASP A 117 -14.65 -6.41 29.03
CA ASP A 117 -13.75 -7.22 28.20
C ASP A 117 -13.21 -8.50 28.89
N LYS A 118 -13.29 -8.57 30.23
CA LYS A 118 -12.86 -9.74 31.02
C LYS A 118 -13.89 -10.87 31.05
N THR A 119 -15.12 -10.61 30.63
CA THR A 119 -16.24 -11.58 30.75
C THR A 119 -16.42 -12.47 29.53
N TRP A 120 -15.74 -12.16 28.42
CA TRP A 120 -15.74 -13.01 27.23
C TRP A 120 -15.17 -14.40 27.55
N SER A 121 -15.89 -15.44 27.11
CA SER A 121 -15.46 -16.83 27.25
C SER A 121 -14.15 -17.10 26.50
N ASP A 122 -13.55 -18.26 26.77
CA ASP A 122 -12.61 -18.87 25.84
C ASP A 122 -13.36 -19.38 24.58
N PRO A 123 -12.66 -19.60 23.45
CA PRO A 123 -13.29 -19.93 22.18
C PRO A 123 -13.91 -21.33 22.17
N ILE A 124 -15.10 -21.44 21.56
CA ILE A 124 -15.68 -22.72 21.14
C ILE A 124 -15.51 -22.80 19.62
N TYR A 125 -14.76 -23.81 19.17
CA TYR A 125 -14.41 -23.97 17.75
C TYR A 125 -15.48 -24.75 17.01
N PHE A 126 -15.73 -24.33 15.77
CA PHE A 126 -16.54 -25.06 14.81
C PHE A 126 -15.70 -26.12 14.09
N ASP A 127 -16.30 -27.27 13.80
CA ASP A 127 -15.70 -28.28 12.93
C ASP A 127 -15.79 -27.90 11.44
N GLN A 128 -16.77 -27.07 11.06
CA GLN A 128 -16.85 -26.45 9.74
C GLN A 128 -15.75 -25.38 9.60
N VAL A 129 -14.84 -25.63 8.65
CA VAL A 129 -13.76 -24.69 8.30
C VAL A 129 -14.29 -23.48 7.54
N GLY A 130 -13.42 -22.49 7.34
CA GLY A 130 -13.70 -21.31 6.53
C GLY A 130 -13.54 -20.03 7.32
N PHE A 131 -14.06 -18.94 6.77
CA PHE A 131 -14.09 -17.62 7.36
C PHE A 131 -15.48 -17.00 7.18
N ASP A 132 -15.68 -15.77 7.63
CA ASP A 132 -16.97 -15.06 7.59
C ASP A 132 -18.11 -15.88 8.23
N GLN A 133 -17.85 -16.41 9.43
CA GLN A 133 -18.83 -17.20 10.17
C GLN A 133 -19.98 -16.35 10.68
N ASP A 134 -21.21 -16.77 10.39
CA ASP A 134 -22.41 -16.19 10.98
C ASP A 134 -23.32 -17.27 11.57
N LEU A 135 -23.98 -16.93 12.68
CA LEU A 135 -24.98 -17.74 13.35
C LEU A 135 -26.37 -17.16 13.12
N PHE A 136 -27.28 -18.00 12.67
CA PHE A 136 -28.70 -17.68 12.54
C PHE A 136 -29.53 -18.63 13.39
N TRP A 137 -30.34 -18.06 14.29
CA TRP A 137 -31.33 -18.80 15.09
C TRP A 137 -32.68 -18.70 14.39
N ASP A 138 -33.22 -19.83 13.93
CA ASP A 138 -34.56 -19.86 13.33
C ASP A 138 -35.64 -20.00 14.41
N ASP A 139 -36.89 -19.78 14.02
CA ASP A 139 -38.05 -19.79 14.92
C ASP A 139 -38.32 -21.16 15.57
N ASP A 140 -37.82 -22.24 14.96
CA ASP A 140 -37.94 -23.60 15.50
C ASP A 140 -36.86 -23.95 16.53
N GLY A 141 -35.94 -23.02 16.81
CA GLY A 141 -34.82 -23.19 17.74
C GLY A 141 -33.58 -23.83 17.09
N THR A 142 -33.62 -24.18 15.82
CA THR A 142 -32.44 -24.65 15.08
C THR A 142 -31.44 -23.51 14.92
N VAL A 143 -30.17 -23.81 15.18
CA VAL A 143 -29.06 -22.88 14.97
C VAL A 143 -28.32 -23.28 13.71
N TYR A 144 -28.21 -22.35 12.78
CA TYR A 144 -27.48 -22.49 11.53
C TYR A 144 -26.16 -21.75 11.60
N LEU A 145 -25.10 -22.36 11.07
CA LEU A 145 -23.79 -21.77 10.86
C LEU A 145 -23.54 -21.65 9.36
N SER A 146 -23.41 -20.42 8.86
CA SER A 146 -22.91 -20.16 7.52
C SER A 146 -21.43 -19.78 7.57
N SER A 147 -20.63 -20.26 6.61
CA SER A 147 -19.25 -19.85 6.44
C SER A 147 -18.83 -19.85 4.97
N THR A 148 -17.78 -19.08 4.68
CA THR A 148 -17.14 -19.02 3.38
C THR A 148 -15.94 -19.96 3.33
N TYR A 149 -15.94 -20.85 2.35
CA TYR A 149 -14.75 -21.60 1.95
C TYR A 149 -14.84 -22.04 0.50
N ARG A 150 -13.78 -22.66 -0.01
CA ARG A 150 -13.74 -23.07 -1.40
C ARG A 150 -14.77 -24.17 -1.69
N LYS A 151 -15.53 -24.01 -2.78
CA LYS A 151 -16.44 -25.07 -3.24
C LYS A 151 -15.67 -26.35 -3.59
N THR A 152 -16.24 -27.49 -3.25
CA THR A 152 -15.61 -28.82 -3.42
C THR A 152 -15.38 -29.20 -4.88
N GLN A 153 -16.22 -28.71 -5.79
CA GLN A 153 -16.12 -28.94 -7.23
C GLN A 153 -15.68 -27.65 -7.93
N PRO A 154 -14.39 -27.52 -8.31
CA PRO A 154 -13.88 -26.31 -8.93
C PRO A 154 -14.50 -26.07 -10.31
N THR A 155 -14.53 -24.81 -10.73
CA THR A 155 -15.03 -24.43 -12.06
C THR A 155 -14.04 -24.87 -13.14
N ALA A 156 -14.42 -25.85 -13.97
CA ALA A 156 -13.53 -26.44 -14.96
C ALA A 156 -12.93 -25.38 -15.91
N GLY A 157 -11.60 -25.31 -15.98
CA GLY A 157 -10.86 -24.40 -16.87
C GLY A 157 -10.79 -22.93 -16.44
N ALA A 158 -11.42 -22.54 -15.32
CA ALA A 158 -11.40 -21.17 -14.82
C ALA A 158 -10.34 -20.98 -13.72
N LYS A 159 -9.62 -19.85 -13.75
CA LYS A 159 -8.66 -19.45 -12.69
C LYS A 159 -9.35 -18.58 -11.64
N LEU A 160 -10.35 -19.13 -10.96
CA LEU A 160 -11.15 -18.42 -9.96
C LEU A 160 -10.72 -18.80 -8.53
N LYS A 161 -10.98 -17.92 -7.55
CA LYS A 161 -10.79 -18.24 -6.12
C LYS A 161 -11.72 -19.36 -5.67
N ASP A 162 -12.90 -19.45 -6.28
CA ASP A 162 -13.96 -20.44 -6.04
C ASP A 162 -14.47 -20.41 -4.59
N PHE A 163 -14.50 -19.21 -3.98
CA PHE A 163 -15.11 -18.99 -2.66
C PHE A 163 -16.63 -19.00 -2.77
N ALA A 164 -17.26 -19.77 -1.89
CA ALA A 164 -18.71 -19.99 -1.86
C ALA A 164 -19.21 -20.09 -0.42
N ILE A 165 -20.51 -19.81 -0.26
CA ILE A 165 -21.19 -19.90 1.03
C ILE A 165 -21.70 -21.32 1.25
N HIS A 166 -21.36 -21.87 2.40
CA HIS A 166 -21.85 -23.15 2.87
C HIS A 166 -22.56 -22.98 4.22
N ILE A 167 -23.57 -23.80 4.46
CA ILE A 167 -24.36 -23.76 5.69
C ILE A 167 -24.53 -25.16 6.28
N CYS A 168 -24.47 -25.26 7.60
CA CYS A 168 -24.85 -26.45 8.36
C CYS A 168 -25.68 -26.04 9.58
N THR A 169 -26.27 -27.01 10.28
CA THR A 169 -26.78 -26.80 11.65
C THR A 169 -25.71 -27.13 12.67
N VAL A 170 -25.72 -26.48 13.83
CA VAL A 170 -24.64 -26.57 14.84
C VAL A 170 -25.17 -26.71 16.27
N ASP A 171 -24.51 -27.52 17.10
CA ASP A 171 -24.66 -27.50 18.56
C ASP A 171 -23.70 -26.47 19.17
N LEU A 172 -24.24 -25.40 19.74
CA LEU A 172 -23.42 -24.36 20.37
C LEU A 172 -22.66 -24.87 21.60
N ALA A 173 -23.13 -25.88 22.32
CA ALA A 173 -22.38 -26.35 23.50
C ALA A 173 -21.01 -26.91 23.14
N THR A 174 -20.89 -27.52 21.94
CA THR A 174 -19.67 -28.19 21.49
C THR A 174 -19.02 -27.55 20.26
N GLY A 175 -19.76 -26.72 19.51
CA GLY A 175 -19.36 -26.21 18.20
C GLY A 175 -19.46 -27.24 17.07
N HIS A 176 -20.04 -28.42 17.30
CA HIS A 176 -20.09 -29.48 16.29
C HIS A 176 -21.25 -29.30 15.32
N SER A 177 -21.00 -29.58 14.04
CA SER A 177 -22.04 -29.65 13.02
C SER A 177 -23.00 -30.80 13.33
N THR A 178 -24.30 -30.51 13.30
CA THR A 178 -25.39 -31.49 13.44
C THR A 178 -26.01 -31.88 12.09
N SER A 179 -25.52 -31.31 10.98
CA SER A 179 -25.85 -31.70 9.61
C SER A 179 -24.62 -31.65 8.71
N ALA A 180 -24.71 -32.27 7.53
CA ALA A 180 -23.71 -32.07 6.48
C ALA A 180 -23.73 -30.61 5.96
N PRO A 181 -22.58 -30.00 5.65
CA PRO A 181 -22.53 -28.69 5.01
C PRO A 181 -23.18 -28.70 3.63
N LYS A 182 -24.01 -27.70 3.34
CA LYS A 182 -24.67 -27.48 2.05
C LYS A 182 -24.17 -26.18 1.42
N LEU A 183 -23.71 -26.24 0.17
CA LEU A 183 -23.44 -25.04 -0.61
C LEU A 183 -24.76 -24.32 -0.93
N ILE A 184 -24.89 -23.06 -0.54
CA ILE A 184 -26.11 -22.26 -0.73
C ILE A 184 -25.92 -21.05 -1.66
N ARG A 185 -24.70 -20.58 -1.87
CA ARG A 185 -24.41 -19.48 -2.81
C ARG A 185 -23.01 -19.62 -3.40
N GLU A 186 -22.91 -19.47 -4.72
CA GLU A 186 -21.66 -19.30 -5.46
C GLU A 186 -21.81 -18.13 -6.45
N SER A 187 -20.74 -17.39 -6.72
CA SER A 187 -20.75 -16.23 -7.61
C SER A 187 -20.11 -16.54 -8.96
N SER A 188 -20.60 -15.93 -10.03
CA SER A 188 -19.93 -15.93 -11.34
C SER A 188 -18.57 -15.22 -11.31
N SER A 189 -18.34 -14.33 -10.33
CA SER A 189 -17.03 -13.73 -10.07
C SER A 189 -16.01 -14.71 -9.47
N GLY A 190 -16.47 -15.88 -9.01
CA GLY A 190 -15.66 -16.82 -8.24
C GLY A 190 -15.47 -16.45 -6.77
N VAL A 191 -16.09 -15.37 -6.30
CA VAL A 191 -16.08 -14.95 -4.90
C VAL A 191 -17.50 -14.64 -4.42
N SER A 192 -17.99 -15.46 -3.51
CA SER A 192 -19.15 -15.18 -2.66
C SER A 192 -18.70 -15.40 -1.21
N GLU A 193 -18.75 -14.35 -0.41
CA GLU A 193 -18.26 -14.31 0.97
C GLU A 193 -19.18 -13.44 1.87
N GLY A 194 -18.81 -13.22 3.14
CA GLY A 194 -19.52 -12.31 4.04
C GLY A 194 -21.00 -12.63 4.21
N SER A 195 -21.36 -13.90 4.43
CA SER A 195 -22.77 -14.30 4.44
C SER A 195 -23.49 -13.87 5.72
N HIS A 196 -24.64 -13.20 5.57
CA HIS A 196 -25.54 -12.92 6.67
C HIS A 196 -26.96 -13.41 6.38
N ILE A 197 -27.53 -14.15 7.33
CA ILE A 197 -28.89 -14.68 7.24
C ILE A 197 -29.76 -14.05 8.32
N PHE A 198 -30.88 -13.48 7.92
CA PHE A 198 -31.94 -13.09 8.86
C PHE A 198 -33.32 -13.30 8.28
N LYS A 199 -34.31 -13.36 9.16
CA LYS A 199 -35.72 -13.55 8.80
C LYS A 199 -36.49 -12.25 8.91
N ARG A 200 -37.27 -11.92 7.89
CA ARG A 200 -38.20 -10.77 7.89
C ARG A 200 -39.49 -11.14 7.18
N GLY A 201 -40.59 -11.14 7.91
CA GLY A 201 -41.89 -11.59 7.41
C GLY A 201 -41.85 -13.08 7.06
N ARG A 202 -42.29 -13.43 5.84
CA ARG A 202 -42.29 -14.81 5.33
C ARG A 202 -40.94 -15.27 4.75
N TYR A 203 -39.96 -14.37 4.68
CA TYR A 203 -38.71 -14.60 3.96
C TYR A 203 -37.53 -14.74 4.90
N TRP A 204 -36.65 -15.68 4.57
CA TRP A 204 -35.26 -15.67 4.97
C TRP A 204 -34.50 -14.90 3.90
N TYR A 205 -33.61 -14.00 4.29
CA TYR A 205 -32.73 -13.28 3.39
C TYR A 205 -31.30 -13.78 3.59
N LEU A 206 -30.56 -13.91 2.49
CA LEU A 206 -29.13 -14.19 2.46
C LEU A 206 -28.43 -13.03 1.78
N PHE A 207 -27.66 -12.28 2.55
CA PHE A 207 -26.74 -11.26 2.06
C PHE A 207 -25.36 -11.87 1.86
N THR A 208 -24.64 -11.41 0.83
CA THR A 208 -23.30 -11.89 0.50
C THR A 208 -22.50 -10.78 -0.18
N ALA A 209 -21.25 -10.62 0.24
CA ALA A 209 -20.25 -9.85 -0.48
C ALA A 209 -19.75 -10.65 -1.70
N GLU A 210 -19.66 -10.02 -2.87
CA GLU A 210 -19.17 -10.66 -4.09
C GLU A 210 -18.16 -9.80 -4.85
N GLY A 211 -17.33 -10.45 -5.68
CA GLY A 211 -16.33 -9.80 -6.52
C GLY A 211 -14.96 -9.59 -5.87
N GLY A 212 -14.80 -9.97 -4.60
CA GLY A 212 -13.61 -9.73 -3.79
C GLY A 212 -13.57 -8.30 -3.25
N THR A 213 -12.82 -8.09 -2.16
CA THR A 213 -12.73 -6.79 -1.46
C THR A 213 -11.99 -5.69 -2.23
N GLU A 214 -11.59 -5.92 -3.48
CA GLU A 214 -10.94 -4.95 -4.37
C GLU A 214 -11.98 -4.22 -5.26
N SER A 215 -11.61 -3.85 -6.50
CA SER A 215 -12.47 -3.06 -7.39
C SER A 215 -13.77 -3.77 -7.84
N GLY A 216 -13.85 -5.08 -7.66
CA GLY A 216 -15.04 -5.89 -7.93
C GLY A 216 -16.09 -5.86 -6.82
N HIS A 217 -15.76 -5.33 -5.65
CA HIS A 217 -16.56 -5.49 -4.44
C HIS A 217 -17.99 -4.97 -4.62
N SER A 218 -18.95 -5.78 -4.18
CA SER A 218 -20.38 -5.50 -4.26
C SER A 218 -21.14 -6.29 -3.21
N GLU A 219 -22.35 -5.83 -2.90
CA GLU A 219 -23.27 -6.53 -2.01
C GLU A 219 -24.42 -7.16 -2.80
N TRP A 220 -24.81 -8.38 -2.45
CA TRP A 220 -25.91 -9.11 -3.07
C TRP A 220 -26.94 -9.52 -2.04
N VAL A 221 -28.20 -9.61 -2.46
CA VAL A 221 -29.28 -10.15 -1.64
C VAL A 221 -30.02 -11.26 -2.36
N ASN A 222 -30.38 -12.29 -1.61
CA ASN A 222 -31.19 -13.42 -2.05
C ASN A 222 -32.27 -13.67 -0.99
N ARG A 223 -33.39 -14.28 -1.33
CA ARG A 223 -34.41 -14.66 -0.35
C ARG A 223 -34.97 -16.06 -0.57
N SER A 224 -35.50 -16.67 0.47
CA SER A 224 -36.21 -17.94 0.41
C SER A 224 -37.49 -17.88 1.23
N GLU A 225 -38.53 -18.59 0.80
CA GLU A 225 -39.77 -18.81 1.57
C GLU A 225 -39.78 -20.18 2.26
N VAL A 226 -38.81 -21.04 1.95
CA VAL A 226 -38.76 -22.43 2.43
C VAL A 226 -37.92 -22.52 3.69
N GLY A 227 -36.82 -21.76 3.76
CA GLY A 227 -35.93 -21.74 4.91
C GLY A 227 -34.50 -21.33 4.55
N PRO A 228 -33.58 -21.38 5.52
CA PRO A 228 -32.19 -20.96 5.36
C PRO A 228 -31.34 -21.90 4.48
N LEU A 229 -31.89 -23.06 4.09
CA LEU A 229 -31.26 -23.98 3.14
C LEU A 229 -31.64 -23.67 1.68
N GLY A 230 -32.46 -22.65 1.44
CA GLY A 230 -33.00 -22.33 0.12
C GLY A 230 -34.11 -23.29 -0.35
N PRO A 231 -34.46 -23.28 -1.65
CA PRO A 231 -33.79 -22.57 -2.74
C PRO A 231 -33.86 -21.05 -2.58
N TRP A 232 -32.86 -20.35 -3.11
CA TRP A 232 -32.71 -18.91 -3.02
C TRP A 232 -33.15 -18.23 -4.32
N GLU A 233 -34.12 -17.33 -4.22
CA GLU A 233 -34.50 -16.37 -5.26
C GLU A 233 -33.48 -15.21 -5.24
N LEU A 234 -32.89 -14.91 -6.40
CA LEU A 234 -31.98 -13.76 -6.53
C LEU A 234 -32.77 -12.45 -6.48
N GLY A 235 -32.23 -11.45 -5.78
CA GLY A 235 -32.76 -10.10 -5.81
C GLY A 235 -32.83 -9.53 -7.24
N PRO A 236 -33.94 -8.88 -7.63
CA PRO A 236 -34.16 -8.41 -9.00
C PRO A 236 -33.22 -7.29 -9.42
N ASN A 237 -32.65 -6.57 -8.45
CA ASN A 237 -31.73 -5.44 -8.66
C ASN A 237 -30.29 -5.80 -8.29
N ASN A 238 -29.92 -7.08 -8.29
CA ASN A 238 -28.56 -7.47 -7.94
C ASN A 238 -27.52 -7.02 -9.01
N PRO A 239 -26.28 -6.67 -8.61
CA PRO A 239 -25.82 -6.49 -7.23
C PRO A 239 -26.65 -5.41 -6.53
N LEU A 240 -27.09 -5.69 -5.31
CA LEU A 240 -27.94 -4.79 -4.52
C LEU A 240 -27.33 -3.40 -4.48
N TRP A 241 -26.00 -3.35 -4.42
CA TRP A 241 -25.26 -2.11 -4.49
C TRP A 241 -23.78 -2.34 -4.90
N ARG A 242 -23.19 -1.35 -5.59
CA ARG A 242 -21.75 -1.27 -5.92
C ARG A 242 -21.30 0.16 -6.25
N ASN A 243 -20.26 0.67 -5.59
CA ASN A 243 -19.49 1.82 -6.09
C ASN A 243 -18.48 1.40 -7.16
N GLY A 244 -18.25 2.27 -8.13
CA GLY A 244 -17.29 2.10 -9.21
C GLY A 244 -15.91 2.68 -8.85
N VAL A 245 -14.95 2.42 -9.73
CA VAL A 245 -13.54 2.84 -9.57
C VAL A 245 -13.29 4.34 -9.75
N GLU A 246 -14.32 5.09 -10.14
CA GLU A 246 -14.28 6.55 -10.30
C GLU A 246 -14.98 7.31 -9.17
N ASP A 247 -15.60 6.58 -8.23
CA ASP A 247 -16.31 7.17 -7.10
C ASP A 247 -15.29 7.56 -5.99
N GLU A 248 -15.64 8.57 -5.17
CA GLU A 248 -14.81 9.04 -4.05
C GLU A 248 -14.69 8.01 -2.91
N VAL A 249 -15.65 7.09 -2.84
CA VAL A 249 -15.64 5.91 -1.97
C VAL A 249 -15.62 4.69 -2.88
N GLN A 250 -14.70 3.76 -2.66
CA GLN A 250 -14.51 2.57 -3.53
C GLN A 250 -14.47 1.28 -2.71
N ASN A 251 -14.39 0.13 -3.40
CA ASN A 251 -14.16 -1.21 -2.81
C ASN A 251 -15.13 -1.59 -1.70
N THR A 252 -16.38 -1.28 -1.93
CA THR A 252 -17.45 -1.26 -0.94
C THR A 252 -18.35 -2.49 -1.03
N GLY A 253 -18.73 -3.04 0.12
CA GLY A 253 -19.50 -4.28 0.26
C GLY A 253 -19.38 -4.81 1.68
N HIS A 254 -19.57 -6.11 1.88
CA HIS A 254 -19.48 -6.80 3.18
C HIS A 254 -20.43 -6.16 4.20
N ALA A 255 -21.70 -6.09 3.82
CA ALA A 255 -22.71 -5.34 4.52
C ALA A 255 -23.39 -6.11 5.66
N ASP A 256 -23.66 -5.46 6.79
CA ASP A 256 -24.57 -5.96 7.83
C ASP A 256 -25.67 -4.93 8.11
N LEU A 257 -26.83 -5.39 8.57
CA LEU A 257 -28.05 -4.58 8.62
C LEU A 257 -28.55 -4.39 10.05
N VAL A 258 -29.15 -3.22 10.30
CA VAL A 258 -29.81 -2.95 11.58
C VAL A 258 -31.05 -2.10 11.40
N GLU A 259 -32.08 -2.43 12.17
CA GLU A 259 -33.26 -1.57 12.36
C GLU A 259 -33.04 -0.68 13.59
N ASP A 260 -33.26 0.62 13.46
CA ASP A 260 -33.11 1.57 14.56
C ASP A 260 -34.31 1.59 15.52
N THR A 261 -34.25 2.42 16.56
CA THR A 261 -35.32 2.53 17.57
C THR A 261 -36.64 3.12 17.04
N LYS A 262 -36.64 3.67 15.82
CA LYS A 262 -37.81 4.27 15.15
C LYS A 262 -38.33 3.37 14.02
N GLY A 263 -37.74 2.18 13.83
CA GLY A 263 -38.10 1.23 12.78
C GLY A 263 -37.50 1.54 11.41
N GLN A 264 -36.52 2.44 11.33
CA GLN A 264 -35.82 2.74 10.08
C GLN A 264 -34.66 1.77 9.91
N TRP A 265 -34.45 1.33 8.67
CA TRP A 265 -33.40 0.35 8.37
C TRP A 265 -32.14 1.05 7.87
N TRP A 266 -31.01 0.48 8.27
CA TRP A 266 -29.68 0.95 7.93
C TRP A 266 -28.81 -0.24 7.55
N ALA A 267 -27.84 -0.01 6.68
CA ALA A 267 -26.74 -0.93 6.44
C ALA A 267 -25.43 -0.28 6.87
N VAL A 268 -24.55 -1.08 7.48
CA VAL A 268 -23.13 -0.76 7.57
C VAL A 268 -22.39 -1.51 6.48
N VAL A 269 -21.44 -0.86 5.81
CA VAL A 269 -20.63 -1.46 4.75
C VAL A 269 -19.17 -1.05 4.95
N LEU A 270 -18.24 -1.87 4.48
CA LEU A 270 -16.86 -1.40 4.36
C LEU A 270 -16.68 -0.55 3.10
N GLY A 271 -15.63 0.27 3.04
CA GLY A 271 -15.21 0.99 1.85
C GLY A 271 -13.81 1.61 2.02
N VAL A 272 -13.24 2.14 0.94
CA VAL A 272 -11.94 2.85 0.97
C VAL A 272 -12.09 4.27 0.44
N ARG A 273 -11.24 5.18 0.92
CA ARG A 273 -11.15 6.57 0.44
C ARG A 273 -9.81 6.82 -0.28
N PRO A 274 -9.68 6.43 -1.55
CA PRO A 274 -8.51 6.74 -2.34
C PRO A 274 -8.48 8.24 -2.68
N VAL A 275 -7.34 8.75 -3.13
CA VAL A 275 -7.20 10.17 -3.50
C VAL A 275 -6.91 10.31 -4.97
N ARG A 276 -7.75 11.08 -5.66
CA ARG A 276 -7.54 11.37 -7.08
C ARG A 276 -6.30 12.25 -7.25
N LYS A 277 -5.32 11.77 -8.03
CA LYS A 277 -4.12 12.49 -8.46
C LYS A 277 -4.09 12.52 -10.00
N GLY A 278 -4.58 13.64 -10.57
CA GLY A 278 -4.77 13.77 -12.01
C GLY A 278 -5.78 12.74 -12.54
N ASP A 279 -5.33 11.91 -13.47
CA ASP A 279 -6.13 10.83 -14.08
C ASP A 279 -5.95 9.48 -13.38
N THR A 280 -5.27 9.45 -12.23
CA THR A 280 -5.02 8.22 -11.45
C THR A 280 -5.53 8.34 -10.02
N TRP A 281 -5.73 7.19 -9.37
CA TRP A 281 -6.07 7.10 -7.95
C TRP A 281 -4.85 6.67 -7.15
N GLU A 282 -4.50 7.44 -6.13
CA GLU A 282 -3.60 7.01 -5.08
C GLU A 282 -4.37 6.17 -4.06
N GLU A 283 -3.84 4.98 -3.76
CA GLU A 283 -4.41 4.05 -2.78
C GLU A 283 -4.68 4.70 -1.42
N SER A 284 -5.72 4.23 -0.74
CA SER A 284 -6.07 4.77 0.58
C SER A 284 -5.05 4.32 1.63
N VAL A 285 -4.41 5.29 2.28
CA VAL A 285 -3.52 5.02 3.44
C VAL A 285 -4.29 4.49 4.66
N LEU A 286 -5.59 4.75 4.73
CA LEU A 286 -6.42 4.42 5.89
C LEU A 286 -6.89 2.95 5.87
N GLY A 287 -6.67 2.25 4.75
CA GLY A 287 -7.24 0.93 4.51
C GLY A 287 -8.75 1.01 4.31
N ARG A 288 -9.42 -0.08 4.67
CA ARG A 288 -10.88 -0.23 4.62
C ARG A 288 -11.52 0.30 5.90
N GLU A 289 -12.52 1.16 5.77
CA GLU A 289 -13.23 1.91 6.82
C GLU A 289 -14.72 1.53 6.83
N THR A 290 -15.46 1.88 7.89
CA THR A 290 -16.90 1.55 8.01
C THR A 290 -17.80 2.73 7.66
N PHE A 291 -18.75 2.50 6.76
CA PHE A 291 -19.72 3.46 6.25
C PHE A 291 -21.13 3.07 6.68
N LEU A 292 -21.99 4.07 6.89
CA LEU A 292 -23.42 3.90 7.16
C LEU A 292 -24.21 4.33 5.93
N VAL A 293 -25.29 3.61 5.61
CA VAL A 293 -26.23 3.98 4.55
C VAL A 293 -27.67 3.68 4.96
N PRO A 294 -28.65 4.52 4.53
CA PRO A 294 -30.05 4.19 4.73
C PRO A 294 -30.44 2.98 3.87
N LEU A 295 -31.34 2.16 4.39
CA LEU A 295 -31.92 1.03 3.68
C LEU A 295 -33.45 1.13 3.73
N GLU A 296 -34.08 0.94 2.59
CA GLU A 296 -35.54 0.91 2.47
C GLU A 296 -36.01 -0.46 2.00
N TRP A 297 -37.24 -0.83 2.32
CA TRP A 297 -37.86 -2.07 1.84
C TRP A 297 -38.97 -1.73 0.85
N LYS A 298 -38.85 -2.25 -0.37
CA LYS A 298 -39.85 -2.10 -1.44
C LYS A 298 -40.17 -3.46 -2.01
N ASP A 299 -41.45 -3.83 -2.02
CA ASP A 299 -41.94 -5.13 -2.53
C ASP A 299 -41.18 -6.33 -1.92
N ASP A 300 -40.89 -6.23 -0.61
CA ASP A 300 -40.08 -7.19 0.16
C ASP A 300 -38.65 -7.42 -0.40
N TRP A 301 -38.07 -6.37 -0.99
CA TRP A 301 -36.64 -6.31 -1.34
C TRP A 301 -35.99 -5.08 -0.73
N PRO A 302 -34.74 -5.20 -0.22
CA PRO A 302 -34.02 -4.04 0.27
C PRO A 302 -33.59 -3.15 -0.90
N VAL A 303 -33.49 -1.85 -0.64
CA VAL A 303 -32.94 -0.84 -1.54
C VAL A 303 -31.94 -0.03 -0.72
N ILE A 304 -30.64 -0.21 -1.00
CA ILE A 304 -29.57 0.52 -0.32
C ILE A 304 -29.44 1.91 -0.91
N ASN A 305 -29.39 2.92 -0.04
CA ASN A 305 -29.10 4.32 -0.37
C ASN A 305 -29.97 4.89 -1.51
N GLY A 306 -31.22 4.44 -1.63
CA GLY A 306 -32.10 4.83 -2.74
C GLY A 306 -31.55 4.48 -4.13
N GLY A 307 -30.66 3.49 -4.24
CA GLY A 307 -29.94 3.12 -5.46
C GLY A 307 -28.79 4.06 -5.85
N GLN A 308 -28.46 5.04 -5.01
CA GLN A 308 -27.37 5.99 -5.26
C GLN A 308 -26.02 5.47 -4.78
N LYS A 309 -24.95 6.01 -5.36
CA LYS A 309 -23.57 5.77 -4.92
C LYS A 309 -23.36 6.22 -3.48
N ILE A 310 -22.52 5.50 -2.75
CA ILE A 310 -22.13 5.90 -1.39
C ILE A 310 -21.12 7.03 -1.50
N SER A 311 -21.36 8.10 -0.77
CA SER A 311 -20.54 9.30 -0.74
C SER A 311 -20.10 9.62 0.69
N LEU A 312 -19.07 10.48 0.81
CA LEU A 312 -18.59 10.97 2.11
C LEU A 312 -19.64 11.80 2.83
N ASN A 313 -20.41 12.60 2.09
CA ASN A 313 -21.58 13.28 2.64
C ASN A 313 -22.84 12.52 2.22
N SER A 314 -23.53 11.92 3.19
CA SER A 314 -24.70 11.07 2.97
C SER A 314 -25.94 11.68 3.63
N TYR A 315 -27.13 11.25 3.20
CA TYR A 315 -28.40 11.80 3.69
C TYR A 315 -29.23 10.71 4.36
N GLY A 316 -29.85 11.07 5.49
CA GLY A 316 -30.68 10.14 6.24
C GLY A 316 -31.72 10.86 7.12
N PRO A 317 -32.83 10.18 7.44
CA PRO A 317 -33.79 10.69 8.41
C PRO A 317 -33.20 10.71 9.82
N GLY A 318 -33.34 11.82 10.52
CA GLY A 318 -32.95 11.93 11.94
C GLY A 318 -31.45 11.92 12.27
N LEU A 319 -30.57 11.74 11.29
CA LEU A 319 -29.12 11.82 11.46
C LEU A 319 -28.60 13.24 11.31
N TYR A 320 -27.41 13.52 11.85
CA TYR A 320 -26.78 14.83 11.85
C TYR A 320 -25.29 14.72 11.50
N GLU A 321 -24.72 15.83 11.03
CA GLU A 321 -23.28 15.93 10.82
C GLU A 321 -22.55 15.97 12.17
N PHE A 322 -21.73 14.96 12.42
CA PHE A 322 -20.84 14.90 13.57
C PHE A 322 -19.40 15.02 13.09
N ASN A 323 -18.73 16.07 13.54
CA ASN A 323 -17.29 16.23 13.33
C ASN A 323 -16.55 15.54 14.48
N ILE A 324 -15.92 14.41 14.19
CA ILE A 324 -15.08 13.72 15.16
C ILE A 324 -13.95 14.66 15.58
N ALA A 325 -13.76 14.83 16.89
CA ALA A 325 -12.66 15.63 17.41
C ALA A 325 -11.33 15.05 16.92
N VAL A 326 -10.51 15.89 16.29
CA VAL A 326 -9.29 15.43 15.61
C VAL A 326 -8.02 15.62 16.44
N SER A 327 -8.19 15.83 17.74
CA SER A 327 -7.12 15.84 18.72
C SER A 327 -7.26 14.65 19.66
N TRP A 328 -6.20 13.88 19.79
CA TRP A 328 -6.09 12.83 20.79
C TRP A 328 -4.73 12.91 21.47
N ARG A 329 -4.74 12.74 22.79
CA ARG A 329 -3.56 12.70 23.65
C ARG A 329 -3.80 11.66 24.73
N ASP A 330 -2.77 10.90 25.05
CA ASP A 330 -2.73 10.10 26.27
C ASP A 330 -1.42 10.43 27.02
N GLU A 331 -1.61 10.72 28.30
CA GLU A 331 -0.55 11.24 29.17
C GLU A 331 0.15 10.11 29.93
N PHE A 332 -0.28 8.86 29.70
CA PHE A 332 0.17 7.67 30.42
C PHE A 332 0.09 7.83 31.95
N SER A 333 -0.88 8.60 32.43
CA SER A 333 -1.13 8.85 33.85
C SER A 333 -1.94 7.74 34.53
N GLU A 334 -2.65 6.95 33.73
CA GLU A 334 -3.42 5.79 34.19
C GLU A 334 -2.53 4.56 34.38
N THR A 335 -2.96 3.67 35.28
CA THR A 335 -2.22 2.42 35.58
C THR A 335 -2.48 1.29 34.59
N GLN A 336 -3.42 1.50 33.65
CA GLN A 336 -3.80 0.55 32.60
C GLN A 336 -3.70 1.26 31.26
N MET A 337 -3.32 0.50 30.22
CA MET A 337 -3.21 1.04 28.87
C MET A 337 -4.58 1.54 28.40
N GLN A 338 -4.62 2.74 27.81
CA GLN A 338 -5.87 3.27 27.24
C GLN A 338 -6.40 2.33 26.15
N VAL A 339 -7.72 2.20 26.06
CA VAL A 339 -8.37 1.49 24.95
C VAL A 339 -7.96 2.12 23.60
N GLY A 340 -7.74 1.25 22.61
CA GLY A 340 -7.34 1.64 21.25
C GLY A 340 -5.85 1.54 20.96
N TRP A 341 -5.04 1.12 21.93
CA TRP A 341 -3.68 0.64 21.68
C TRP A 341 -3.69 -0.84 21.27
N TYR A 342 -2.96 -1.15 20.20
CA TYR A 342 -2.81 -2.47 19.62
C TYR A 342 -1.35 -2.89 19.65
N ARG A 343 -1.12 -4.19 19.61
CA ARG A 343 0.19 -4.80 19.41
C ARG A 343 0.16 -5.60 18.12
N LYS A 344 1.31 -5.71 17.47
CA LYS A 344 1.49 -6.71 16.44
C LYS A 344 1.64 -8.08 17.10
N ASN A 345 0.78 -9.00 16.71
CA ASN A 345 0.71 -10.38 17.19
C ASN A 345 0.42 -10.48 18.70
N THR A 346 0.20 -11.71 19.20
CA THR A 346 -0.07 -11.95 20.63
C THR A 346 1.24 -11.86 21.43
N PRO A 347 1.33 -10.99 22.46
CA PRO A 347 2.53 -10.89 23.30
C PRO A 347 2.65 -12.09 24.26
N PHE A 348 3.87 -12.59 24.47
CA PHE A 348 4.17 -13.69 25.41
C PHE A 348 4.77 -13.23 26.74
N VAL A 349 5.29 -12.01 26.77
CA VAL A 349 6.00 -11.45 27.92
C VAL A 349 5.43 -10.09 28.25
N ASN A 350 5.50 -9.71 29.52
CA ASN A 350 5.26 -8.33 29.90
C ASN A 350 6.52 -7.51 29.61
N ASP A 351 6.43 -6.63 28.63
CA ASP A 351 7.54 -5.81 28.11
C ASP A 351 7.24 -4.31 28.18
N TYR A 352 6.29 -3.91 29.02
CA TYR A 352 6.00 -2.51 29.32
C TYR A 352 5.59 -2.27 30.77
N SER A 353 5.63 -1.01 31.19
CA SER A 353 5.07 -0.55 32.47
C SER A 353 4.56 0.89 32.35
N LEU A 354 3.43 1.17 33.01
CA LEU A 354 2.87 2.51 33.20
C LEU A 354 3.07 3.02 34.64
N THR A 355 3.66 2.20 35.52
CA THR A 355 3.74 2.49 36.97
C THR A 355 5.16 2.66 37.46
N GLU A 356 6.15 2.09 36.77
CA GLU A 356 7.55 2.21 37.15
C GLU A 356 8.11 3.61 36.94
N HIS A 357 7.54 4.34 35.99
CA HIS A 357 7.83 5.76 35.75
C HIS A 357 6.51 6.47 35.48
N PRO A 358 5.88 7.08 36.50
CA PRO A 358 4.57 7.70 36.36
C PRO A 358 4.52 8.73 35.21
N ASN A 359 3.36 8.82 34.54
CA ASN A 359 3.15 9.66 33.36
C ASN A 359 4.01 9.29 32.14
N HIS A 360 4.49 8.04 32.09
CA HIS A 360 5.26 7.52 30.96
C HIS A 360 4.82 6.09 30.62
N LEU A 361 4.88 5.78 29.33
CA LEU A 361 4.94 4.40 28.85
C LEU A 361 6.40 3.97 28.78
N ARG A 362 6.82 3.13 29.73
CA ARG A 362 8.13 2.49 29.71
C ARG A 362 8.08 1.22 28.87
N LEU A 363 8.93 1.11 27.85
CA LEU A 363 9.10 -0.09 27.03
C LEU A 363 10.43 -0.80 27.33
N TYR A 364 10.35 -2.13 27.41
CA TYR A 364 11.49 -3.04 27.49
C TYR A 364 11.66 -3.76 26.16
N GLY A 365 12.37 -3.14 25.22
CA GLY A 365 12.51 -3.67 23.86
C GLY A 365 12.90 -5.15 23.83
N GLY A 366 12.10 -5.96 23.15
CA GLY A 366 12.34 -7.39 22.97
C GLY A 366 13.39 -7.72 21.91
N PRO A 367 13.63 -9.02 21.65
CA PRO A 367 14.65 -9.48 20.71
C PRO A 367 14.28 -9.28 19.23
N TYR A 368 13.06 -8.86 18.92
CA TYR A 368 12.58 -8.75 17.55
C TYR A 368 12.55 -7.30 17.11
N ASN A 369 13.27 -6.99 16.02
CA ASN A 369 13.14 -5.69 15.36
C ASN A 369 11.86 -5.64 14.51
N LEU A 370 11.58 -4.47 13.95
CA LEU A 370 10.35 -4.17 13.19
C LEU A 370 10.16 -5.03 11.93
N SER A 371 11.23 -5.59 11.34
CA SER A 371 11.12 -6.45 10.16
C SER A 371 10.85 -7.93 10.44
N VAL A 372 10.83 -8.34 11.72
CA VAL A 372 10.58 -9.74 12.06
C VAL A 372 9.06 -10.01 12.06
N PRO A 373 8.58 -11.11 11.43
CA PRO A 373 7.15 -11.45 11.40
C PRO A 373 6.55 -11.81 12.76
N ALA A 374 7.35 -11.88 13.84
CA ALA A 374 6.95 -12.21 15.20
C ALA A 374 6.27 -11.02 15.91
N SER A 375 6.28 -11.01 17.25
CA SER A 375 5.74 -9.95 18.12
C SER A 375 6.86 -9.04 18.65
N PRO A 376 7.27 -7.98 17.92
CA PRO A 376 8.16 -6.95 18.43
C PRO A 376 7.46 -6.12 19.52
N THR A 377 8.24 -5.51 20.42
CA THR A 377 7.73 -4.61 21.45
C THR A 377 7.28 -3.30 20.80
N MET A 378 6.05 -3.30 20.30
CA MET A 378 5.40 -2.15 19.69
C MET A 378 3.98 -1.95 20.20
N PHE A 379 3.56 -0.70 20.22
CA PHE A 379 2.22 -0.25 20.55
C PHE A 379 1.75 0.68 19.44
N LEU A 380 0.63 0.32 18.80
CA LEU A 380 0.12 0.91 17.57
C LEU A 380 -1.27 1.48 17.79
N ARG A 381 -1.61 2.53 17.06
CA ARG A 381 -2.96 3.08 16.93
C ARG A 381 -3.31 3.27 15.47
N LYS A 382 -4.58 3.07 15.15
CA LYS A 382 -5.11 3.25 13.79
C LYS A 382 -4.97 4.72 13.38
N GLN A 383 -4.40 4.99 12.21
CA GLN A 383 -4.52 6.31 11.60
C GLN A 383 -5.96 6.50 11.11
N THR A 384 -6.63 7.55 11.59
CA THR A 384 -8.05 7.83 11.27
C THR A 384 -8.23 9.03 10.34
N HIS A 385 -7.18 9.81 10.16
CA HIS A 385 -7.19 11.02 9.33
C HIS A 385 -5.98 11.02 8.41
N ARG A 386 -6.21 11.46 7.17
CA ARG A 386 -5.14 11.56 6.17
C ARG A 386 -4.11 12.64 6.54
N HIS A 387 -4.60 13.79 7.00
CA HIS A 387 -3.78 14.89 7.46
C HIS A 387 -3.76 14.87 8.99
N CYS A 388 -2.62 14.55 9.58
CA CYS A 388 -2.43 14.62 11.02
C CYS A 388 -0.94 14.71 11.36
N ARG A 389 -0.65 15.17 12.57
CA ARG A 389 0.68 15.18 13.17
C ARG A 389 0.68 14.24 14.35
N TRP A 390 1.61 13.29 14.37
CA TRP A 390 1.91 12.42 15.49
C TRP A 390 3.20 12.89 16.16
N GLN A 391 3.16 13.12 17.47
CA GLN A 391 4.32 13.50 18.27
C GLN A 391 4.44 12.63 19.51
N THR A 392 5.68 12.35 19.92
CA THR A 392 6.00 11.69 21.19
C THR A 392 7.36 12.16 21.70
N MET A 393 7.52 12.29 23.01
CA MET A 393 8.81 12.56 23.63
C MET A 393 9.43 11.25 24.12
N LEU A 394 10.66 10.97 23.67
CA LEU A 394 11.40 9.75 23.98
C LEU A 394 12.65 10.05 24.81
N SER A 395 12.70 9.50 26.03
CA SER A 395 13.93 9.37 26.81
C SER A 395 14.49 7.96 26.66
N PHE A 396 15.63 7.83 25.97
CA PHE A 396 16.29 6.56 25.73
C PHE A 396 17.80 6.69 25.73
N GLN A 397 18.47 5.86 26.55
CA GLN A 397 19.92 5.81 26.70
C GLN A 397 20.43 4.42 26.32
N PRO A 398 20.50 4.08 25.02
CA PRO A 398 20.91 2.76 24.60
C PRO A 398 22.33 2.44 25.06
N THR A 399 22.53 1.27 25.65
CA THR A 399 23.85 0.84 26.18
C THR A 399 24.67 0.07 25.15
N VAL A 400 23.99 -0.56 24.18
CA VAL A 400 24.58 -1.39 23.11
C VAL A 400 24.01 -0.99 21.73
N GLU A 401 24.74 -1.29 20.65
CA GLU A 401 24.47 -0.81 19.30
C GLU A 401 23.25 -1.49 18.64
N GLU A 402 22.89 -2.68 19.14
CA GLU A 402 21.76 -3.51 18.71
C GLU A 402 20.40 -2.99 19.20
N THR A 403 20.39 -1.95 20.03
CA THR A 403 19.17 -1.41 20.64
C THR A 403 18.67 -0.15 19.96
N GLU A 404 17.36 -0.05 19.78
CA GLU A 404 16.68 1.10 19.19
C GLU A 404 15.31 1.30 19.85
N ALA A 405 14.91 2.56 20.02
CA ALA A 405 13.55 2.91 20.39
C ALA A 405 13.10 4.16 19.61
N GLY A 406 11.83 4.24 19.27
CA GLY A 406 11.34 5.29 18.39
C GLY A 406 9.85 5.25 18.11
N THR A 407 9.47 5.92 17.03
CA THR A 407 8.09 5.97 16.51
C THR A 407 8.04 5.50 15.06
N VAL A 408 6.91 4.92 14.65
CA VAL A 408 6.76 4.20 13.38
C VAL A 408 5.44 4.54 12.68
N VAL A 409 5.47 4.63 11.35
CA VAL A 409 4.32 4.46 10.44
C VAL A 409 4.35 3.02 9.95
N TRP A 410 3.29 2.27 10.21
CA TRP A 410 3.26 0.82 10.10
C TRP A 410 2.10 0.34 9.22
N LEU A 411 2.40 -0.43 8.17
CA LEU A 411 1.42 -1.25 7.46
C LEU A 411 1.56 -2.72 7.86
N ASN A 412 2.77 -3.24 7.70
CA ASN A 412 3.18 -4.61 8.00
C ASN A 412 4.72 -4.67 8.13
N TYR A 413 5.28 -5.85 8.43
CA TYR A 413 6.71 -6.00 8.69
C TYR A 413 7.62 -5.94 7.44
N PHE A 414 7.05 -5.89 6.23
CA PHE A 414 7.77 -5.55 5.00
C PHE A 414 7.67 -4.06 4.65
N THR A 415 6.55 -3.43 5.00
CA THR A 415 6.22 -2.05 4.61
C THR A 415 5.99 -1.21 5.87
N TYR A 416 7.04 -0.53 6.34
CA TYR A 416 6.99 0.42 7.45
C TYR A 416 8.08 1.49 7.30
N SER A 417 7.89 2.64 7.93
CA SER A 417 8.90 3.69 8.05
C SER A 417 9.04 4.12 9.51
N SER A 418 10.25 4.29 10.01
CA SER A 418 10.50 4.58 11.43
C SER A 418 11.56 5.66 11.63
N ILE A 419 11.43 6.39 12.74
CA ILE A 419 12.47 7.29 13.27
C ILE A 419 12.72 6.93 14.73
N GLY A 420 13.99 6.70 15.10
CA GLY A 420 14.34 6.23 16.43
C GLY A 420 15.79 6.54 16.84
N ILE A 421 16.07 6.40 18.13
CA ILE A 421 17.38 6.64 18.74
C ILE A 421 18.15 5.32 18.82
N ARG A 422 19.39 5.34 18.35
CA ARG A 422 20.41 4.28 18.54
C ARG A 422 21.69 4.88 19.12
N LYS A 423 22.71 4.03 19.33
CA LYS A 423 24.09 4.46 19.59
C LYS A 423 25.12 3.70 18.75
N ASP A 424 26.29 4.30 18.69
CA ASP A 424 27.54 3.67 18.28
C ASP A 424 28.68 4.08 19.23
N SER A 425 29.93 3.80 18.85
CA SER A 425 31.14 4.25 19.56
C SER A 425 31.28 5.78 19.72
N LYS A 426 30.58 6.60 18.94
CA LYS A 426 30.67 8.07 18.96
C LYS A 426 29.53 8.73 19.74
N GLY A 427 28.53 7.96 20.21
CA GLY A 427 27.41 8.46 21.01
C GLY A 427 26.05 8.06 20.44
N ARG A 428 24.99 8.75 20.86
CA ARG A 428 23.63 8.51 20.35
C ARG A 428 23.46 9.13 18.96
N PHE A 429 22.56 8.60 18.15
CA PHE A 429 22.14 9.19 16.88
C PHE A 429 20.68 8.86 16.60
N ILE A 430 20.03 9.70 15.78
CA ILE A 430 18.71 9.42 15.21
C ILE A 430 18.90 8.66 13.91
N ARG A 431 18.15 7.57 13.75
CA ARG A 431 18.03 6.82 12.51
C ARG A 431 16.63 6.99 11.95
N PHE A 432 16.55 7.44 10.71
CA PHE A 432 15.36 7.32 9.87
C PHE A 432 15.51 6.14 8.92
N ARG A 433 14.54 5.23 8.96
CA ARG A 433 14.43 4.11 8.03
C ARG A 433 13.16 4.32 7.20
N PRO A 434 13.27 4.67 5.91
CA PRO A 434 12.12 4.73 5.03
C PRO A 434 11.65 3.32 4.61
N SER A 435 10.39 3.20 4.20
CA SER A 435 9.85 1.99 3.56
C SER A 435 10.45 1.74 2.18
N GLU A 436 10.98 2.80 1.56
CA GLU A 436 11.66 2.78 0.27
C GLU A 436 12.83 3.78 0.29
N GLY A 437 14.01 3.36 -0.14
CA GLY A 437 15.23 4.18 -0.14
C GLY A 437 16.22 3.84 0.97
N ASP A 438 17.27 4.65 1.08
CA ASP A 438 18.38 4.42 2.01
C ASP A 438 18.08 4.96 3.41
N MET A 439 18.65 4.30 4.42
CA MET A 439 18.60 4.78 5.80
C MET A 439 19.40 6.08 5.95
N VAL A 440 18.86 7.01 6.73
CA VAL A 440 19.51 8.30 7.04
C VAL A 440 19.77 8.36 8.53
N GLU A 441 20.97 8.80 8.91
CA GLU A 441 21.38 8.92 10.30
C GLU A 441 21.90 10.33 10.59
N HIS A 442 21.52 10.88 11.74
CA HIS A 442 22.02 12.17 12.22
C HIS A 442 22.47 12.09 13.67
N ARG A 443 23.63 12.69 13.96
CA ARG A 443 24.18 12.71 15.31
C ARG A 443 23.29 13.57 16.22
N LEU A 444 23.08 13.11 17.45
CA LEU A 444 22.44 13.91 18.48
C LEU A 444 23.49 14.69 19.26
N ASP A 445 23.22 15.96 19.55
CA ASP A 445 24.15 16.83 20.26
C ASP A 445 24.03 16.68 21.78
N THR A 446 22.89 16.17 22.24
CA THR A 446 22.54 16.04 23.65
C THR A 446 22.23 14.59 24.06
N ASN A 447 22.25 14.38 25.37
CA ASN A 447 21.74 13.16 26.00
C ASN A 447 20.35 13.38 26.62
N THR A 448 19.60 14.40 26.22
CA THR A 448 18.25 14.66 26.76
C THR A 448 17.20 13.79 26.04
N ALA A 449 15.94 13.95 26.46
CA ALA A 449 14.81 13.38 25.74
C ALA A 449 14.65 14.06 24.37
N VAL A 450 14.26 13.31 23.36
CA VAL A 450 14.07 13.80 22.00
C VAL A 450 12.59 13.72 21.65
N THR A 451 12.03 14.80 21.12
CA THR A 451 10.67 14.76 20.57
C THR A 451 10.74 14.27 19.13
N LEU A 452 10.03 13.19 18.82
CA LEU A 452 9.91 12.60 17.49
C LEU A 452 8.57 13.02 16.89
N THR A 453 8.59 13.46 15.64
CA THR A 453 7.41 13.96 14.91
C THR A 453 7.23 13.21 13.59
N ILE A 454 5.99 12.84 13.30
CA ILE A 454 5.54 12.36 11.99
C ILE A 454 4.42 13.27 11.50
N ASP A 455 4.64 13.98 10.39
CA ASP A 455 3.59 14.73 9.69
C ASP A 455 3.02 13.86 8.56
N CYS A 456 1.75 13.50 8.69
CA CYS A 456 0.99 12.69 7.74
C CYS A 456 0.18 13.60 6.80
N GLY A 457 0.21 13.35 5.49
CA GLY A 457 -0.58 14.10 4.52
C GLY A 457 -0.46 13.58 3.10
N THR A 458 0.09 14.39 2.21
CA THR A 458 0.42 13.97 0.82
C THR A 458 1.60 13.00 0.76
N GLU A 459 2.39 12.98 1.84
CA GLU A 459 3.49 12.09 2.16
C GLU A 459 3.58 11.98 3.69
N TYR A 460 4.41 11.09 4.20
CA TYR A 460 4.79 11.03 5.61
C TYR A 460 6.16 11.67 5.79
N ARG A 461 6.25 12.73 6.57
CA ARG A 461 7.52 13.42 6.89
C ARG A 461 7.94 13.09 8.30
N PHE A 462 9.23 12.80 8.50
CA PHE A 462 9.81 12.40 9.77
C PHE A 462 10.77 13.47 10.24
N GLY A 463 10.64 13.88 11.49
CA GLY A 463 11.52 14.87 12.08
C GLY A 463 11.67 14.71 13.58
N TYR A 464 12.62 15.43 14.14
CA TYR A 464 12.89 15.41 15.57
C TYR A 464 13.42 16.75 16.06
N HIS A 465 13.41 16.95 17.37
CA HIS A 465 14.10 18.06 18.04
C HIS A 465 14.51 17.67 19.46
N GLU A 466 15.66 18.18 19.92
CA GLU A 466 16.25 17.86 21.23
C GLU A 466 15.77 18.79 22.35
N ASP A 467 15.28 19.99 22.01
CA ASP A 467 14.77 21.00 22.94
C ASP A 467 13.38 21.50 22.51
N THR A 468 12.51 21.85 23.46
CA THR A 468 11.12 22.28 23.18
C THR A 468 11.02 23.61 22.43
N GLU A 469 12.10 24.40 22.37
CA GLU A 469 12.13 25.72 21.74
C GLU A 469 12.73 25.71 20.31
N SER A 470 13.34 24.61 19.88
CA SER A 470 13.96 24.51 18.55
C SER A 470 12.97 24.09 17.46
N ASP A 471 13.19 24.56 16.24
CA ASP A 471 12.47 24.10 15.05
C ASP A 471 12.67 22.59 14.81
N ILE A 472 11.67 21.93 14.23
CA ILE A 472 11.74 20.51 13.89
C ILE A 472 12.79 20.29 12.80
N HIS A 473 13.78 19.45 13.07
CA HIS A 473 14.72 18.96 12.08
C HIS A 473 14.10 17.81 11.28
N TRP A 474 13.73 18.07 10.02
CA TRP A 474 13.19 17.06 9.12
C TRP A 474 14.30 16.20 8.51
N ILE A 475 14.31 14.90 8.82
CA ILE A 475 15.35 13.97 8.40
C ILE A 475 15.01 13.24 7.09
N GLY A 476 13.73 13.13 6.76
CA GLY A 476 13.28 12.50 5.51
C GLY A 476 11.77 12.39 5.37
N SER A 477 11.32 11.88 4.23
CA SER A 477 9.91 11.60 3.96
C SER A 477 9.73 10.33 3.13
N VAL A 478 8.51 9.78 3.12
CA VAL A 478 8.08 8.71 2.21
C VAL A 478 6.75 9.06 1.57
N SER A 479 6.61 8.72 0.29
CA SER A 479 5.35 8.88 -0.43
C SER A 479 4.27 7.94 0.13
N ASN A 480 3.00 8.30 -0.03
CA ASN A 480 1.90 7.42 0.35
C ASN A 480 1.93 6.10 -0.42
N SER A 481 2.34 6.10 -1.70
CA SER A 481 2.48 4.88 -2.50
C SER A 481 3.57 3.93 -1.98
N ALA A 482 4.68 4.48 -1.47
CA ALA A 482 5.72 3.67 -0.83
C ALA A 482 5.22 3.12 0.52
N ALA A 483 4.47 3.92 1.29
CA ALA A 483 3.90 3.51 2.56
C ALA A 483 2.79 2.44 2.42
N THR A 484 2.09 2.38 1.29
CA THR A 484 1.02 1.40 1.01
C THR A 484 1.44 0.24 0.10
N ALA A 485 2.74 0.09 -0.16
CA ALA A 485 3.27 -0.94 -1.04
C ALA A 485 2.82 -2.35 -0.61
N ALA A 486 2.40 -3.16 -1.60
CA ALA A 486 1.96 -4.53 -1.38
C ALA A 486 3.12 -5.42 -0.91
N PRO A 487 2.91 -6.27 0.12
CA PRO A 487 3.91 -7.20 0.58
C PRO A 487 4.13 -8.32 -0.46
N PRO A 488 5.33 -8.94 -0.49
CA PRO A 488 5.63 -10.01 -1.43
C PRO A 488 4.84 -11.31 -1.16
N VAL A 489 4.30 -11.46 0.05
CA VAL A 489 3.43 -12.56 0.48
C VAL A 489 2.30 -12.00 1.33
N GLY A 490 1.16 -12.69 1.40
CA GLY A 490 -0.01 -12.17 2.11
C GLY A 490 -0.83 -11.20 1.25
N ALA A 491 -1.53 -10.29 1.93
CA ALA A 491 -2.32 -9.22 1.33
C ALA A 491 -2.43 -7.99 2.25
N ASN A 492 -2.74 -6.83 1.65
CA ASN A 492 -2.96 -5.57 2.38
C ASN A 492 -4.43 -5.40 2.76
N PHE A 493 -4.88 -6.12 3.79
CA PHE A 493 -6.25 -6.00 4.30
C PHE A 493 -6.41 -5.00 5.46
N THR A 494 -5.29 -4.44 5.92
CA THR A 494 -5.19 -3.49 7.03
C THR A 494 -5.14 -2.05 6.51
N GLY A 495 -4.69 -1.11 7.34
CA GLY A 495 -4.41 0.28 6.97
C GLY A 495 -3.26 0.83 7.82
N MET A 496 -2.80 2.05 7.54
CA MET A 496 -1.69 2.65 8.29
C MET A 496 -2.02 2.74 9.79
N MET A 497 -1.02 2.38 10.58
CA MET A 497 -0.99 2.60 12.02
C MET A 497 0.21 3.48 12.37
N LEU A 498 0.04 4.26 13.43
CA LEU A 498 1.09 5.07 14.04
C LEU A 498 1.42 4.46 15.39
N GLY A 499 2.69 4.46 15.80
CA GLY A 499 3.00 3.85 17.09
C GLY A 499 4.41 4.02 17.60
N LEU A 500 4.62 3.44 18.77
CA LEU A 500 5.86 3.48 19.54
C LEU A 500 6.48 2.09 19.53
N TYR A 501 7.82 2.03 19.54
CA TYR A 501 8.53 0.76 19.59
C TYR A 501 9.84 0.83 20.37
N ALA A 502 10.28 -0.34 20.82
CA ALA A 502 11.65 -0.56 21.27
C ALA A 502 12.09 -1.98 20.91
N PHE A 503 13.35 -2.20 20.55
CA PHE A 503 13.90 -3.54 20.30
C PHE A 503 15.41 -3.60 20.56
N GLY A 504 15.92 -4.82 20.74
CA GLY A 504 17.33 -5.11 20.96
C GLY A 504 17.96 -6.16 20.04
N GLU A 505 17.42 -6.43 18.83
CA GLU A 505 18.01 -7.35 17.82
C GLU A 505 18.65 -8.63 18.39
N ARG A 506 17.82 -9.63 18.69
CA ARG A 506 18.15 -10.93 19.33
C ARG A 506 18.44 -10.88 20.83
N GLN A 507 18.39 -9.71 21.46
CA GLN A 507 18.49 -9.55 22.91
C GLN A 507 17.44 -8.56 23.44
N ARG A 508 17.21 -8.59 24.76
CA ARG A 508 16.34 -7.62 25.44
C ARG A 508 17.09 -6.32 25.67
N CYS A 509 16.44 -5.17 25.47
CA CYS A 509 16.93 -3.87 25.92
C CYS A 509 17.01 -3.84 27.44
N LEU A 510 18.21 -3.63 27.97
CA LEU A 510 18.42 -3.38 29.40
C LEU A 510 18.17 -1.93 29.78
N ALA A 511 18.42 -1.00 28.86
CA ALA A 511 17.99 0.39 28.99
C ALA A 511 16.49 0.50 28.66
N PRO A 512 15.66 1.05 29.55
CA PRO A 512 14.26 1.31 29.24
C PRO A 512 14.12 2.47 28.25
N ALA A 513 13.11 2.39 27.39
CA ALA A 513 12.66 3.50 26.56
C ALA A 513 11.42 4.12 27.19
N ASP A 514 11.54 5.34 27.70
CA ASP A 514 10.45 6.04 28.37
C ASP A 514 9.81 7.05 27.42
N PHE A 515 8.54 6.80 27.08
CA PHE A 515 7.74 7.68 26.24
C PHE A 515 6.82 8.53 27.12
N ALA A 516 6.83 9.84 26.93
CA ALA A 516 5.89 10.77 27.52
C ALA A 516 5.05 11.42 26.43
N ASP A 517 3.90 11.97 26.86
CA ASP A 517 3.08 12.96 26.14
C ASP A 517 3.03 12.79 24.63
N HIS A 518 1.95 12.21 24.12
CA HIS A 518 1.78 12.03 22.69
C HIS A 518 0.54 12.71 22.17
N ILE A 519 0.64 13.32 21.01
CA ILE A 519 -0.46 14.09 20.41
C ILE A 519 -0.64 13.63 18.98
N ILE A 520 -1.88 13.28 18.64
CA ILE A 520 -2.39 13.27 17.28
C ILE A 520 -3.23 14.53 17.10
N SER A 521 -2.87 15.43 16.18
CA SER A 521 -3.69 16.60 15.82
C SER A 521 -3.81 16.76 14.31
N VAL A 522 -4.95 17.18 13.76
CA VAL A 522 -5.02 17.66 12.36
C VAL A 522 -4.18 18.92 12.19
N SER A 523 -3.39 18.98 11.11
CA SER A 523 -2.71 20.22 10.73
C SER A 523 -3.70 21.23 10.15
N ASP A 524 -3.48 22.53 10.41
CA ASP A 524 -4.28 23.65 9.87
C ASP A 524 -4.38 23.67 8.32
N ASP A 525 -3.58 22.86 7.62
CA ASP A 525 -3.60 22.73 6.16
C ASP A 525 -4.82 21.95 5.63
N ALA A 526 -5.56 21.24 6.48
CA ALA A 526 -6.82 20.59 6.08
C ALA A 526 -7.89 21.60 5.61
N GLU A 527 -7.87 22.84 6.13
CA GLU A 527 -8.75 23.93 5.65
C GLU A 527 -8.35 24.49 4.27
N GLN A 528 -7.15 24.17 3.76
CA GLN A 528 -6.67 24.62 2.44
C GLN A 528 -7.16 23.70 1.30
N VAL A 529 -7.38 22.41 1.58
CA VAL A 529 -7.85 21.43 0.57
C VAL A 529 -9.27 21.75 0.08
N THR A 530 -10.14 22.29 0.94
CA THR A 530 -11.52 22.67 0.56
C THR A 530 -11.61 23.93 -0.32
N ASP A 531 -10.50 24.67 -0.46
CA ASP A 531 -10.44 25.93 -1.21
C ASP A 531 -9.70 25.78 -2.56
N ASP A 532 -9.27 24.56 -2.94
CA ASP A 532 -8.78 24.30 -4.30
C ASP A 532 -9.94 24.51 -5.31
N TRP A 533 -9.65 25.30 -6.33
CA TRP A 533 -10.60 25.68 -7.38
C TRP A 533 -10.10 25.28 -8.78
N SER A 534 -8.95 24.60 -8.86
CA SER A 534 -8.46 24.01 -10.09
C SER A 534 -9.46 22.96 -10.59
N GLY A 535 -9.96 23.12 -11.83
CA GLY A 535 -10.94 22.21 -12.44
C GLY A 535 -12.43 22.56 -12.25
N LEU A 536 -12.80 23.60 -11.48
CA LEU A 536 -14.22 24.01 -11.32
C LEU A 536 -14.73 24.80 -12.54
N THR A 537 -15.79 24.32 -13.19
CA THR A 537 -16.43 24.96 -14.35
C THR A 537 -17.39 26.10 -13.98
N ASP A 538 -17.98 26.09 -12.77
CA ASP A 538 -18.89 27.15 -12.28
C ASP A 538 -18.14 28.45 -11.88
N PRO A 539 -18.38 29.58 -12.56
CA PRO A 539 -17.74 30.86 -12.26
C PRO A 539 -18.09 31.45 -10.88
N ILE A 540 -19.29 31.18 -10.35
CA ILE A 540 -19.77 31.78 -9.09
C ILE A 540 -19.07 31.13 -7.91
N GLU A 541 -19.00 29.81 -7.88
CA GLU A 541 -18.32 29.06 -6.83
C GLU A 541 -16.80 29.27 -6.87
N ARG A 542 -16.21 29.38 -8.07
CA ARG A 542 -14.79 29.77 -8.25
C ARG A 542 -14.50 31.13 -7.61
N ARG A 543 -15.36 32.12 -7.85
CA ARG A 543 -15.20 33.47 -7.28
C ARG A 543 -15.41 33.47 -5.76
N ARG A 544 -16.32 32.64 -5.24
CA ARG A 544 -16.57 32.48 -3.81
C ARG A 544 -15.34 31.92 -3.08
N ARG A 545 -14.73 30.86 -3.60
CA ARG A 545 -13.52 30.23 -3.04
C ARG A 545 -12.30 31.15 -3.15
N GLN A 546 -12.10 31.81 -4.30
CA GLN A 546 -11.04 32.80 -4.48
C GLN A 546 -11.13 33.96 -3.47
N ASN A 547 -12.35 34.45 -3.20
CA ASN A 547 -12.57 35.51 -2.21
C ASN A 547 -12.25 35.03 -0.77
N ARG A 548 -12.53 33.77 -0.46
CA ARG A 548 -12.21 33.15 0.84
C ARG A 548 -10.70 33.08 1.06
N ILE A 549 -9.94 32.65 0.05
CA ILE A 549 -8.46 32.66 0.03
C ILE A 549 -7.93 34.08 0.23
N ASN A 550 -8.46 35.06 -0.52
CA ASN A 550 -8.01 36.45 -0.44
C ASN A 550 -8.27 37.08 0.93
N GLN A 551 -9.42 36.78 1.55
CA GLN A 551 -9.73 37.22 2.91
C GLN A 551 -8.83 36.57 3.97
N ARG A 552 -8.51 35.28 3.83
CA ARG A 552 -7.56 34.57 4.71
C ARG A 552 -6.15 35.15 4.58
N ALA A 553 -5.66 35.36 3.36
CA ALA A 553 -4.37 36.01 3.10
C ALA A 553 -4.31 37.44 3.67
N TYR A 554 -5.41 38.19 3.57
CA TYR A 554 -5.54 39.51 4.18
C TYR A 554 -5.47 39.45 5.72
N ARG A 555 -6.20 38.52 6.37
CA ARG A 555 -6.15 38.32 7.83
C ARG A 555 -4.76 37.88 8.31
N LYS A 556 -4.08 37.01 7.57
CA LYS A 556 -2.70 36.56 7.84
C LYS A 556 -1.72 37.73 7.77
N ARG A 557 -1.81 38.57 6.72
CA ARG A 557 -1.02 39.82 6.61
C ARG A 557 -1.31 40.79 7.76
N LYS A 558 -2.57 40.90 8.19
CA LYS A 558 -2.94 41.78 9.31
C LYS A 558 -2.42 41.28 10.67
N ARG A 559 -2.42 39.96 10.91
CA ARG A 559 -1.81 39.36 12.11
C ARG A 559 -0.31 39.57 12.14
N LEU A 560 0.38 39.33 11.03
CA LEU A 560 1.83 39.54 10.90
C LEU A 560 2.22 41.02 11.06
N ALA A 561 1.35 41.94 10.66
CA ALA A 561 1.53 43.37 10.89
C ALA A 561 1.29 43.77 12.36
N SER A 562 0.37 43.12 13.09
CA SER A 562 0.12 43.42 14.50
C SER A 562 1.22 42.97 15.47
N THR A 563 2.10 42.07 15.04
CA THR A 563 3.25 41.58 15.81
C THR A 563 4.53 42.44 15.68
N LYS A 564 4.48 43.59 15.00
CA LYS A 564 5.67 44.43 14.73
C LYS A 564 5.65 45.84 15.31
N ASP A 565 4.80 46.14 16.29
CA ASP A 565 4.81 47.45 16.96
C ASP A 565 5.48 47.42 18.35
N VAL A 566 6.81 47.58 18.37
CA VAL A 566 7.54 48.26 19.46
C VAL A 566 8.66 49.10 18.82
N HIS A 567 8.50 50.43 18.86
CA HIS A 567 9.53 51.44 18.55
C HIS A 567 10.05 52.06 19.86
N PRO A 568 11.32 52.54 19.93
CA PRO A 568 11.66 53.95 19.59
C PRO A 568 13.10 54.11 19.01
N LYS A 569 13.64 55.21 18.43
CA LYS A 569 13.29 56.63 18.26
C LYS A 569 14.27 57.27 17.23
N SER A 570 13.76 58.21 16.42
CA SER A 570 14.34 59.49 15.95
C SER A 570 15.62 59.57 15.07
N LEU A 571 15.52 60.15 13.84
CA LEU A 571 15.83 61.57 13.52
C LEU A 571 15.82 61.87 11.99
N VAL A 572 14.95 62.82 11.61
CA VAL A 572 15.00 63.91 10.58
C VAL A 572 15.32 63.64 9.08
N PRO A 573 14.57 64.26 8.12
CA PRO A 573 14.67 64.03 6.67
C PRO A 573 15.25 65.21 5.85
N SER A 574 15.62 64.98 4.58
CA SER A 574 15.57 65.97 3.48
C SER A 574 15.87 65.37 2.08
N PRO A 575 15.45 66.03 0.97
CA PRO A 575 14.93 65.37 -0.24
C PRO A 575 15.65 65.74 -1.57
N HIS A 576 15.03 65.37 -2.71
CA HIS A 576 15.35 65.66 -4.13
C HIS A 576 16.14 64.54 -4.85
N SER A 577 15.87 64.11 -6.10
CA SER A 577 15.09 64.64 -7.23
C SER A 577 14.89 63.53 -8.29
N THR A 578 13.77 63.59 -9.02
CA THR A 578 13.44 62.88 -10.28
C THR A 578 14.16 63.53 -11.50
N PRO A 579 13.85 63.20 -12.76
CA PRO A 579 14.00 61.93 -13.50
C PRO A 579 14.68 62.16 -14.89
N THR A 580 15.01 61.13 -15.68
CA THR A 580 15.09 61.31 -17.15
C THR A 580 14.78 60.03 -17.91
N THR A 581 14.00 60.20 -18.97
CA THR A 581 13.33 59.22 -19.82
C THR A 581 13.95 59.25 -21.23
N GLN A 582 13.63 58.22 -22.03
CA GLN A 582 13.70 58.08 -23.50
C GLN A 582 14.94 57.32 -24.02
N LEU A 583 14.84 56.37 -24.96
CA LEU A 583 13.95 56.28 -26.14
C LEU A 583 13.63 54.84 -26.56
N GLN A 584 12.54 54.72 -27.31
CA GLN A 584 11.99 53.51 -27.94
C GLN A 584 12.79 53.03 -29.18
N ASN A 585 12.78 51.72 -29.43
CA ASN A 585 12.62 51.14 -30.77
C ASN A 585 12.10 49.68 -30.68
N ARG A 586 11.10 49.35 -31.50
CA ARG A 586 10.51 48.02 -31.80
C ARG A 586 10.35 47.95 -33.33
N PRO A 587 10.11 46.80 -33.98
CA PRO A 587 10.26 45.40 -33.55
C PRO A 587 10.99 44.52 -34.60
N SER A 588 11.51 43.35 -34.19
CA SER A 588 11.67 42.20 -35.07
C SER A 588 11.21 40.95 -34.33
N GLN A 589 10.46 40.12 -35.06
CA GLN A 589 9.88 38.86 -34.59
C GLN A 589 10.98 37.90 -34.19
N ASP A 590 10.98 37.46 -32.93
CA ASP A 590 11.56 36.18 -32.51
C ASP A 590 10.84 35.73 -31.24
N ASN A 591 10.25 34.53 -31.30
CA ASN A 591 9.68 33.86 -30.13
C ASN A 591 10.81 33.55 -29.13
N PRO A 592 10.74 34.00 -27.86
CA PRO A 592 11.66 33.52 -26.86
C PRO A 592 11.30 32.08 -26.45
N PRO A 593 12.30 31.25 -26.13
CA PRO A 593 12.14 29.81 -26.01
C PRO A 593 11.29 29.47 -24.80
N VAL A 594 10.39 28.51 -25.00
CA VAL A 594 9.75 27.76 -23.92
C VAL A 594 10.85 27.12 -23.08
N ARG A 595 11.11 27.68 -21.89
CA ARG A 595 11.87 26.97 -20.85
C ARG A 595 10.99 25.85 -20.32
N LEU A 596 11.07 24.70 -20.98
CA LEU A 596 10.75 23.42 -20.36
C LEU A 596 11.74 23.24 -19.19
N TYR A 597 11.26 23.46 -17.97
CA TYR A 597 11.88 22.84 -16.81
C TYR A 597 11.70 21.31 -16.98
N ARG A 598 12.68 20.65 -17.60
CA ARG A 598 12.80 19.19 -17.54
C ARG A 598 13.31 18.83 -16.16
N ASN A 599 12.45 18.22 -15.35
CA ASN A 599 12.91 17.21 -14.40
C ASN A 599 13.70 16.19 -15.21
N HIS A 600 15.00 16.04 -14.94
CA HIS A 600 15.79 14.98 -15.57
C HIS A 600 15.45 13.66 -14.89
N GLU A 601 14.36 13.02 -15.33
CA GLU A 601 14.30 11.56 -15.23
C GLU A 601 15.44 11.01 -16.07
N THR A 602 16.24 10.11 -15.50
CA THR A 602 17.30 9.47 -16.27
C THR A 602 16.67 8.54 -17.29
N LEU A 603 17.36 8.30 -18.42
CA LEU A 603 16.92 7.31 -19.41
C LEU A 603 16.68 5.94 -18.74
N GLN A 604 17.47 5.63 -17.71
CA GLN A 604 17.34 4.42 -16.90
C GLN A 604 15.96 4.34 -16.21
N ASP A 605 15.50 5.44 -15.60
CA ASP A 605 14.21 5.51 -14.91
C ASP A 605 13.04 5.30 -15.88
N LEU A 606 13.12 5.88 -17.08
CA LEU A 606 12.11 5.72 -18.13
C LEU A 606 12.04 4.27 -18.63
N LEU A 607 13.19 3.63 -18.83
CA LEU A 607 13.28 2.23 -19.26
C LEU A 607 12.80 1.27 -18.17
N GLU A 608 13.02 1.57 -16.90
CA GLU A 608 12.52 0.79 -15.76
C GLU A 608 11.00 0.89 -15.61
N LYS A 609 10.45 2.10 -15.72
CA LYS A 609 9.00 2.32 -15.72
C LYS A 609 8.32 1.60 -16.88
N PHE A 610 8.92 1.67 -18.07
CA PHE A 610 8.41 0.95 -19.24
C PHE A 610 8.45 -0.57 -19.04
N ALA A 611 9.57 -1.13 -18.57
CA ALA A 611 9.70 -2.57 -18.33
C ALA A 611 8.67 -3.07 -17.29
N LYS A 612 8.41 -2.26 -16.26
CA LYS A 612 7.37 -2.53 -15.26
C LYS A 612 5.97 -2.53 -15.89
N SER A 613 5.63 -1.53 -16.70
CA SER A 613 4.35 -1.44 -17.43
C SER A 613 4.13 -2.64 -18.37
N ALA A 614 5.16 -3.04 -19.13
CA ALA A 614 5.09 -4.18 -20.02
C ALA A 614 4.88 -5.50 -19.26
N TYR A 615 5.57 -5.67 -18.12
CA TYR A 615 5.43 -6.84 -17.24
C TYR A 615 4.06 -6.90 -16.56
N GLU A 616 3.55 -5.76 -16.09
CA GLU A 616 2.19 -5.65 -15.52
C GLU A 616 1.12 -6.01 -16.56
N SER A 617 1.29 -5.58 -17.81
CA SER A 617 0.38 -5.93 -18.90
C SER A 617 0.41 -7.43 -19.24
N TYR A 618 1.60 -8.04 -19.21
CA TYR A 618 1.76 -9.48 -19.38
C TYR A 618 1.08 -10.27 -18.26
N ILE A 619 1.31 -9.92 -16.98
CA ILE A 619 0.69 -10.60 -15.83
C ILE A 619 -0.84 -10.48 -15.85
N ARG A 620 -1.35 -9.33 -16.29
CA ARG A 620 -2.80 -9.08 -16.41
C ARG A 620 -3.45 -9.79 -17.60
N GLY A 621 -2.68 -10.49 -18.43
CA GLY A 621 -3.20 -11.21 -19.61
C GLY A 621 -3.61 -10.30 -20.77
N ILE A 622 -3.11 -9.05 -20.78
CA ILE A 622 -3.40 -8.04 -21.82
C ILE A 622 -2.07 -7.55 -22.45
N PRO A 623 -1.19 -8.43 -22.96
CA PRO A 623 0.03 -7.98 -23.61
C PRO A 623 -0.31 -7.23 -24.91
N THR A 624 0.21 -6.02 -25.07
CA THR A 624 0.10 -5.25 -26.32
C THR A 624 1.33 -5.49 -27.19
N ALA A 625 1.16 -5.43 -28.52
CA ALA A 625 2.28 -5.56 -29.47
C ALA A 625 3.32 -4.44 -29.25
N ASP A 626 2.85 -3.23 -28.90
CA ASP A 626 3.72 -2.09 -28.59
C ASP A 626 4.61 -2.34 -27.37
N HIS A 627 4.12 -3.07 -26.36
CA HIS A 627 4.94 -3.46 -25.22
C HIS A 627 6.07 -4.42 -25.63
N LEU A 628 5.79 -5.38 -26.51
CA LEU A 628 6.80 -6.34 -26.94
C LEU A 628 7.94 -5.64 -27.70
N ILE A 629 7.63 -4.71 -28.59
CA ILE A 629 8.62 -4.04 -29.45
C ILE A 629 9.54 -3.13 -28.64
N THR A 630 9.00 -2.36 -27.71
CA THR A 630 9.82 -1.48 -26.88
C THR A 630 10.56 -2.28 -25.80
N LEU A 631 9.99 -3.39 -25.30
CA LEU A 631 10.64 -4.23 -24.29
C LEU A 631 11.87 -4.97 -24.84
N THR A 632 11.82 -5.45 -26.09
CA THR A 632 12.99 -6.07 -26.71
C THR A 632 14.16 -5.09 -26.83
N ARG A 633 13.90 -3.83 -27.20
CA ARG A 633 14.90 -2.75 -27.24
C ARG A 633 15.43 -2.38 -25.85
N VAL A 634 14.55 -2.31 -24.85
CA VAL A 634 14.95 -2.08 -23.43
C VAL A 634 15.88 -3.20 -22.94
N ASN A 635 15.59 -4.46 -23.29
CA ASN A 635 16.40 -5.60 -22.90
C ASN A 635 17.78 -5.57 -23.57
N VAL A 636 17.87 -5.16 -24.84
CA VAL A 636 19.16 -4.96 -25.54
C VAL A 636 19.97 -3.84 -24.89
N PHE A 637 19.35 -2.70 -24.56
CA PHE A 637 20.03 -1.60 -23.87
C PHE A 637 20.57 -2.01 -22.48
N ARG A 638 19.77 -2.75 -21.70
CA ARG A 638 20.19 -3.31 -20.41
C ARG A 638 21.34 -4.30 -20.57
N ALA A 639 21.29 -5.13 -21.60
CA ALA A 639 22.34 -6.09 -21.94
C ALA A 639 23.68 -5.39 -22.23
N PHE A 640 23.67 -4.30 -23.00
CA PHE A 640 24.87 -3.52 -23.28
C PHE A 640 25.41 -2.80 -22.05
N THR A 641 24.54 -2.18 -21.25
CA THR A 641 24.94 -1.54 -19.98
C THR A 641 25.60 -2.56 -19.04
N HIS A 642 25.06 -3.78 -18.99
CA HIS A 642 25.61 -4.87 -18.19
C HIS A 642 26.98 -5.32 -18.70
N ASN A 643 27.12 -5.60 -20.01
CA ASN A 643 28.39 -6.01 -20.61
C ASN A 643 29.48 -4.93 -20.45
N LEU A 644 29.12 -3.65 -20.55
CA LEU A 644 30.03 -2.53 -20.35
C LEU A 644 30.57 -2.47 -18.91
N ARG A 645 29.71 -2.70 -17.91
CA ARG A 645 30.14 -2.81 -16.50
C ARG A 645 31.11 -3.96 -16.28
N LEU A 646 30.91 -5.10 -16.94
CA LEU A 646 31.82 -6.26 -16.88
C LEU A 646 33.20 -5.98 -17.53
N ILE A 647 33.25 -5.08 -18.49
CA ILE A 647 34.50 -4.62 -19.14
C ILE A 647 35.23 -3.58 -18.27
N GLY A 648 34.57 -3.03 -17.24
CA GLY A 648 35.17 -2.06 -16.31
C GLY A 648 35.11 -0.61 -16.80
N SER A 649 34.28 -0.31 -17.79
CA SER A 649 34.10 1.04 -18.35
C SER A 649 32.98 1.80 -17.61
N SER A 650 33.17 3.11 -17.41
CA SER A 650 32.19 4.01 -16.77
C SER A 650 31.16 4.59 -17.76
N GLU A 651 30.20 5.38 -17.28
CA GLU A 651 29.10 6.00 -18.05
C GLU A 651 29.53 6.99 -19.15
N ASN A 652 30.84 7.26 -19.29
CA ASN A 652 31.41 8.19 -20.27
C ASN A 652 31.43 7.66 -21.72
N TRP A 653 30.92 6.45 -21.97
CA TRP A 653 30.82 5.88 -23.32
C TRP A 653 29.75 6.55 -24.18
N MET A 654 28.88 7.38 -23.61
CA MET A 654 27.84 8.13 -24.34
C MET A 654 28.35 9.46 -24.91
N ASP A 655 29.64 9.77 -24.74
CA ASP A 655 30.29 10.94 -25.34
C ASP A 655 30.69 10.61 -26.77
N ASP A 656 30.20 11.39 -27.74
CA ASP A 656 30.40 11.17 -29.18
C ASP A 656 31.90 11.12 -29.57
N ASP A 657 32.78 11.75 -28.78
CA ASP A 657 34.24 11.78 -28.98
C ASP A 657 35.00 10.72 -28.16
N ALA A 658 34.30 9.79 -27.48
CA ALA A 658 34.93 8.77 -26.65
C ALA A 658 35.76 7.78 -27.48
N ILE A 659 36.95 7.42 -26.96
CA ILE A 659 37.83 6.41 -27.57
C ILE A 659 37.96 5.23 -26.61
N SER A 660 37.82 4.01 -27.14
CA SER A 660 37.89 2.76 -26.37
C SER A 660 39.12 2.71 -25.45
N PRO A 661 38.94 2.38 -24.16
CA PRO A 661 40.04 2.11 -23.22
C PRO A 661 40.99 1.01 -23.71
N PHE A 662 40.51 0.07 -24.53
CA PHE A 662 41.35 -0.98 -25.10
C PHE A 662 42.37 -0.46 -26.12
N ASN A 663 42.18 0.76 -26.63
CA ASN A 663 43.09 1.42 -27.56
C ASN A 663 43.85 2.60 -26.92
N THR A 664 43.30 3.25 -25.90
CA THR A 664 43.88 4.44 -25.25
C THR A 664 44.72 4.13 -24.01
N ALA A 665 44.55 2.97 -23.38
CA ALA A 665 45.47 2.50 -22.35
C ALA A 665 46.81 2.13 -23.00
N LEU A 666 47.79 3.04 -22.95
CA LEU A 666 49.17 2.79 -23.34
C LEU A 666 49.64 1.44 -22.75
N PRO A 667 50.28 0.55 -23.54
CA PRO A 667 50.91 -0.62 -22.97
C PRO A 667 52.13 -0.16 -22.15
N HIS A 668 52.21 -0.64 -20.90
CA HIS A 668 53.39 -0.75 -20.02
C HIS A 668 53.29 -0.02 -18.67
N ASN A 669 52.81 -0.74 -17.66
CA ASN A 669 53.58 -0.89 -16.42
C ASN A 669 53.73 -2.41 -16.14
N PRO A 670 54.95 -2.99 -16.13
CA PRO A 670 55.15 -4.46 -16.03
C PRO A 670 54.76 -5.07 -14.67
N SER A 671 54.17 -4.28 -13.77
CA SER A 671 53.89 -4.64 -12.37
C SER A 671 52.40 -4.90 -12.08
N THR A 672 51.51 -4.73 -13.06
CA THR A 672 50.09 -5.07 -12.93
C THR A 672 49.78 -6.27 -13.82
N PRO A 673 49.30 -7.41 -13.26
CA PRO A 673 48.90 -8.55 -14.07
C PRO A 673 47.82 -8.12 -15.08
N ASP A 674 47.90 -8.66 -16.30
CA ASP A 674 46.92 -8.45 -17.37
C ASP A 674 45.49 -8.64 -16.82
N ASN A 675 44.77 -7.54 -16.61
CA ASN A 675 43.47 -7.52 -15.92
C ASN A 675 42.33 -8.07 -16.79
N THR A 676 42.66 -8.68 -17.93
CA THR A 676 41.73 -9.31 -18.88
C THR A 676 41.16 -10.63 -18.35
N SER A 677 41.75 -11.23 -17.32
CA SER A 677 41.27 -12.47 -16.68
C SER A 677 39.94 -12.30 -15.92
N LEU A 678 39.55 -11.07 -15.57
CA LEU A 678 38.26 -10.75 -14.93
C LEU A 678 37.14 -10.48 -15.95
N ILE A 679 37.48 -10.25 -17.22
CA ILE A 679 36.50 -10.02 -18.29
C ILE A 679 36.07 -11.38 -18.86
N PRO A 680 34.75 -11.65 -19.00
CA PRO A 680 34.25 -12.87 -19.63
C PRO A 680 34.89 -13.10 -21.01
N ALA A 681 35.22 -14.36 -21.32
CA ALA A 681 35.98 -14.72 -22.54
C ALA A 681 35.44 -14.10 -23.83
N ASN A 682 34.11 -13.97 -23.96
CA ASN A 682 33.44 -13.40 -25.15
C ASN A 682 33.54 -11.87 -25.26
N LEU A 683 33.83 -11.19 -24.15
CA LEU A 683 33.99 -9.73 -24.05
C LEU A 683 35.46 -9.31 -24.01
N GLN A 684 36.40 -10.25 -23.93
CA GLN A 684 37.82 -9.92 -23.97
C GLN A 684 38.20 -9.20 -25.27
N PRO A 685 39.11 -8.20 -25.21
CA PRO A 685 39.45 -7.39 -26.37
C PRO A 685 40.19 -8.19 -27.44
N THR A 686 39.74 -8.07 -28.68
CA THR A 686 40.41 -8.69 -29.85
C THR A 686 41.70 -7.94 -30.21
N ARG A 687 42.51 -8.54 -31.10
CA ARG A 687 43.69 -7.86 -31.64
C ARG A 687 43.33 -6.56 -32.36
N ILE A 688 42.22 -6.54 -33.09
CA ILE A 688 41.77 -5.38 -33.86
C ILE A 688 41.35 -4.26 -32.92
N GLN A 689 40.58 -4.56 -31.87
CA GLN A 689 40.21 -3.57 -30.83
C GLN A 689 41.42 -2.93 -30.15
N LYS A 690 42.48 -3.71 -29.90
CA LYS A 690 43.74 -3.19 -29.32
C LYS A 690 44.56 -2.33 -30.29
N THR A 691 44.29 -2.40 -31.59
CA THR A 691 45.16 -1.81 -32.63
C THR A 691 44.51 -0.60 -33.30
N ILE A 692 43.20 -0.66 -33.57
CA ILE A 692 42.47 0.38 -34.30
C ILE A 692 41.66 1.23 -33.31
N LYS A 693 41.78 2.56 -33.43
CA LYS A 693 40.97 3.50 -32.64
C LYS A 693 39.51 3.37 -33.02
N HIS A 694 38.65 3.23 -32.03
CA HIS A 694 37.21 3.06 -32.22
C HIS A 694 36.47 3.53 -30.97
N HIS A 695 35.17 3.75 -31.12
CA HIS A 695 34.31 4.20 -30.04
C HIS A 695 34.00 3.06 -29.05
N PRO A 696 33.97 3.30 -27.71
CA PRO A 696 33.73 2.26 -26.69
C PRO A 696 32.42 1.48 -26.84
N TRP A 697 31.42 2.05 -27.53
CA TRP A 697 30.13 1.39 -27.74
C TRP A 697 30.24 0.09 -28.56
N LEU A 698 31.32 -0.09 -29.33
CA LEU A 698 31.56 -1.34 -30.06
C LEU A 698 32.11 -2.45 -29.17
N ASP A 699 32.56 -2.15 -27.94
CA ASP A 699 33.24 -3.11 -27.07
C ASP A 699 32.29 -4.07 -26.37
N PHE A 700 31.03 -3.67 -26.14
CA PHE A 700 30.09 -4.44 -25.32
C PHE A 700 29.32 -5.54 -26.07
N PHE A 701 29.59 -5.73 -27.36
CA PHE A 701 29.04 -6.86 -28.11
C PHE A 701 29.77 -8.16 -27.72
N PRO A 702 29.07 -9.23 -27.32
CA PRO A 702 29.71 -10.48 -26.90
C PRO A 702 30.23 -11.33 -28.07
N PHE A 703 30.39 -10.75 -29.26
CA PHE A 703 30.78 -11.44 -30.48
C PHE A 703 32.10 -10.87 -31.01
N PRO A 704 33.25 -11.51 -30.74
CA PRO A 704 34.56 -11.01 -31.15
C PRO A 704 34.64 -10.66 -32.64
N LYS A 705 34.14 -11.55 -33.52
CA LYS A 705 34.20 -11.30 -34.97
C LYS A 705 33.26 -10.18 -35.44
N MET A 706 32.12 -9.98 -34.78
CA MET A 706 31.20 -8.88 -35.07
C MET A 706 31.85 -7.54 -34.73
N ARG A 707 32.52 -7.47 -33.57
CA ARG A 707 33.29 -6.28 -33.16
C ARG A 707 34.39 -5.96 -34.16
N ASP A 708 35.14 -6.97 -34.56
CA ASP A 708 36.18 -6.83 -35.58
C ASP A 708 35.62 -6.28 -36.90
N ASN A 709 34.51 -6.84 -37.39
CA ASN A 709 33.88 -6.37 -38.63
C ASN A 709 33.45 -4.90 -38.53
N LEU A 710 32.85 -4.49 -37.41
CA LEU A 710 32.40 -3.10 -37.19
C LEU A 710 33.57 -2.11 -37.12
N ILE A 711 34.68 -2.51 -36.50
CA ILE A 711 35.88 -1.67 -36.37
C ILE A 711 36.65 -1.59 -37.69
N GLU A 712 36.78 -2.71 -38.41
CA GLU A 712 37.46 -2.76 -39.72
C GLU A 712 36.68 -2.02 -40.82
N ALA A 713 35.39 -1.76 -40.63
CA ALA A 713 34.59 -1.01 -41.59
C ALA A 713 34.86 0.51 -41.55
N GLU A 714 35.54 1.01 -40.52
CA GLU A 714 35.89 2.43 -40.33
C GLU A 714 34.67 3.35 -40.57
N ASP A 715 34.81 4.45 -41.32
CA ASP A 715 33.74 5.42 -41.61
C ASP A 715 32.83 5.00 -42.80
N ASN A 716 32.95 3.76 -43.29
CA ASN A 716 32.21 3.31 -44.48
C ASN A 716 30.75 2.87 -44.18
N TRP A 717 30.25 3.16 -42.99
CA TRP A 717 28.90 2.80 -42.55
C TRP A 717 28.35 3.84 -41.59
N ASP A 718 27.03 3.92 -41.52
CA ASP A 718 26.31 4.86 -40.65
C ASP A 718 26.08 4.22 -39.27
N ASP A 719 26.89 4.64 -38.31
CA ASP A 719 26.90 4.12 -36.95
C ASP A 719 25.72 4.61 -36.11
N ALA A 720 25.29 5.85 -36.32
CA ALA A 720 24.06 6.40 -35.77
C ALA A 720 22.82 5.62 -36.26
N GLN A 721 22.79 5.21 -37.53
CA GLN A 721 21.69 4.40 -38.08
C GLN A 721 21.69 2.98 -37.52
N LEU A 722 22.85 2.33 -37.34
CA LEU A 722 22.91 1.02 -36.68
C LEU A 722 22.49 1.12 -35.21
N CYS A 723 22.94 2.16 -34.51
CA CYS A 723 22.53 2.44 -33.14
C CYS A 723 21.01 2.63 -33.03
N HIS A 724 20.42 3.39 -33.96
CA HIS A 724 18.97 3.60 -34.02
C HIS A 724 18.20 2.30 -34.36
N ASP A 725 18.72 1.47 -35.25
CA ASP A 725 18.10 0.18 -35.58
C ASP A 725 18.16 -0.79 -34.39
N ILE A 726 19.26 -0.82 -33.63
CA ILE A 726 19.41 -1.72 -32.48
C ILE A 726 18.68 -1.19 -31.23
N MET A 727 18.72 0.12 -30.97
CA MET A 727 18.34 0.73 -29.69
C MET A 727 17.37 1.92 -29.80
N GLY A 728 16.98 2.37 -30.99
CA GLY A 728 16.15 3.56 -31.16
C GLY A 728 14.77 3.39 -30.52
N PHE A 729 14.43 4.17 -29.50
CA PHE A 729 13.16 4.04 -28.78
C PHE A 729 11.99 4.81 -29.42
N TRP A 730 12.28 5.76 -30.33
CA TRP A 730 11.30 6.71 -30.87
C TRP A 730 11.48 6.87 -32.39
N GLY A 731 10.73 6.11 -33.19
CA GLY A 731 10.71 6.21 -34.65
C GLY A 731 9.75 5.20 -35.30
N GLU A 732 8.98 5.62 -36.30
CA GLU A 732 7.94 4.81 -36.97
C GLU A 732 8.48 3.76 -37.97
N SER A 733 9.77 3.77 -38.33
CA SER A 733 10.25 3.10 -39.55
C SER A 733 11.19 1.89 -39.40
N THR A 734 11.51 1.41 -38.20
CA THR A 734 12.49 0.31 -38.02
C THR A 734 12.02 -0.85 -37.15
N MET A 735 10.70 -0.99 -36.94
CA MET A 735 10.12 -1.90 -35.93
C MET A 735 10.53 -3.38 -36.06
N ASP A 736 11.02 -3.82 -37.22
CA ASP A 736 11.42 -5.23 -37.43
C ASP A 736 12.94 -5.47 -37.32
N THR A 737 13.79 -4.45 -37.48
CA THR A 737 15.26 -4.61 -37.57
C THR A 737 15.87 -4.46 -36.19
N GLY A 738 16.52 -5.50 -35.65
CA GLY A 738 17.17 -5.40 -34.33
C GLY A 738 17.78 -6.70 -33.78
N LEU A 739 18.18 -6.64 -32.51
CA LEU A 739 18.70 -7.75 -31.71
C LEU A 739 17.70 -8.14 -30.62
N LEU A 740 17.76 -9.39 -30.17
CA LEU A 740 16.99 -9.93 -29.06
C LEU A 740 17.94 -10.59 -28.05
N VAL A 741 17.67 -10.41 -26.75
CA VAL A 741 18.46 -10.98 -25.66
C VAL A 741 17.54 -11.80 -24.75
N TRP A 742 17.88 -13.07 -24.57
CA TRP A 742 17.06 -14.09 -23.90
C TRP A 742 17.59 -14.50 -22.52
N GLY A 743 18.73 -13.97 -22.09
CA GLY A 743 19.40 -14.35 -20.83
C GLY A 743 20.65 -13.51 -20.58
N GLU A 744 21.61 -14.06 -19.84
CA GLU A 744 22.84 -13.35 -19.48
C GLU A 744 23.58 -12.80 -20.71
N PRO A 745 23.86 -11.48 -20.74
CA PRO A 745 24.23 -10.77 -21.99
C PRO A 745 25.68 -11.00 -22.45
N TRP A 746 26.57 -11.48 -21.58
CA TRP A 746 27.94 -11.85 -21.97
C TRP A 746 28.02 -13.25 -22.62
N ASN A 747 26.93 -14.01 -22.62
CA ASN A 747 26.84 -15.32 -23.25
C ASN A 747 26.25 -15.20 -24.66
N MET A 748 27.05 -15.53 -25.67
CA MET A 748 26.67 -15.51 -27.09
C MET A 748 25.41 -16.33 -27.41
N GLN A 749 25.12 -17.41 -26.66
CA GLN A 749 23.95 -18.26 -26.89
C GLN A 749 22.62 -17.59 -26.53
N ASN A 750 22.65 -16.47 -25.82
CA ASN A 750 21.44 -15.76 -25.40
C ASN A 750 21.01 -14.66 -26.38
N TRP A 751 21.70 -14.50 -27.51
CA TRP A 751 21.40 -13.47 -28.49
C TRP A 751 20.77 -14.04 -29.76
N GLU A 752 19.88 -13.26 -30.35
CA GLU A 752 19.21 -13.54 -31.61
C GLU A 752 19.16 -12.28 -32.48
N VAL A 753 19.34 -12.44 -33.79
CA VAL A 753 19.15 -11.36 -34.79
C VAL A 753 17.84 -11.53 -35.53
N THR A 754 17.18 -10.42 -35.88
CA THR A 754 15.99 -10.46 -36.73
C THR A 754 16.34 -10.65 -38.21
N GLU A 755 15.40 -11.14 -39.01
CA GLU A 755 15.62 -11.38 -40.45
C GLU A 755 15.93 -10.09 -41.23
N SER A 756 15.28 -8.98 -40.87
CA SER A 756 15.53 -7.66 -41.43
C SER A 756 16.89 -7.08 -41.00
N PHE A 757 17.33 -7.32 -39.77
CA PHE A 757 18.71 -7.01 -39.35
C PHE A 757 19.72 -7.74 -40.22
N LEU A 758 19.47 -9.01 -40.52
CA LEU A 758 20.34 -9.78 -41.41
C LEU A 758 20.34 -9.28 -42.85
N LYS A 759 19.18 -8.85 -43.39
CA LYS A 759 19.10 -8.28 -44.74
C LYS A 759 19.88 -6.96 -44.85
N LYS A 760 19.85 -6.13 -43.80
CA LYS A 760 20.47 -4.80 -43.79
C LYS A 760 21.95 -4.84 -43.40
N TYR A 761 22.31 -5.69 -42.43
CA TYR A 761 23.64 -5.75 -41.80
C TYR A 761 24.30 -7.13 -41.93
N GLN A 762 24.09 -7.82 -43.06
CA GLN A 762 24.68 -9.14 -43.32
C GLN A 762 26.21 -9.14 -43.13
N TRP A 763 26.88 -8.05 -43.49
CA TRP A 763 28.32 -7.90 -43.37
C TRP A 763 28.79 -7.84 -41.91
N VAL A 764 27.98 -7.27 -41.00
CA VAL A 764 28.29 -7.15 -39.57
C VAL A 764 28.38 -8.53 -38.92
N VAL A 765 27.46 -9.42 -39.24
CA VAL A 765 27.39 -10.78 -38.67
C VAL A 765 28.22 -11.81 -39.44
N ARG A 766 28.92 -11.41 -40.50
CA ARG A 766 29.68 -12.32 -41.36
C ARG A 766 30.80 -12.96 -40.55
N GLY A 767 30.83 -14.30 -40.53
CA GLY A 767 31.82 -15.06 -39.76
C GLY A 767 31.51 -15.18 -38.27
N CYS A 768 30.26 -14.98 -37.84
CA CYS A 768 29.78 -15.20 -36.47
C CYS A 768 28.88 -16.47 -36.37
N PRO A 769 29.42 -17.69 -36.53
CA PRO A 769 28.61 -18.93 -36.52
C PRO A 769 27.85 -19.14 -35.20
N GLU A 770 28.36 -18.61 -34.09
CA GLU A 770 27.74 -18.69 -32.77
C GLU A 770 26.42 -17.93 -32.72
N LEU A 771 26.39 -16.72 -33.28
CA LEU A 771 25.18 -15.90 -33.38
C LEU A 771 24.15 -16.54 -34.32
N MET A 772 24.62 -17.17 -35.41
CA MET A 772 23.75 -17.89 -36.35
C MET A 772 23.10 -19.10 -35.68
N ASN A 773 23.87 -19.88 -34.92
CA ASN A 773 23.39 -21.05 -34.19
C ASN A 773 22.43 -20.64 -33.05
N ALA A 774 22.77 -19.60 -32.29
CA ALA A 774 21.92 -19.06 -31.23
C ALA A 774 20.57 -18.56 -31.79
N THR A 775 20.61 -17.80 -32.89
CA THR A 775 19.42 -17.31 -33.61
C THR A 775 18.51 -18.47 -34.03
N ASN A 776 19.07 -19.48 -34.71
CA ASN A 776 18.27 -20.64 -35.14
C ASN A 776 17.74 -21.46 -33.96
N SER A 777 18.50 -21.59 -32.87
CA SER A 777 18.08 -22.32 -31.67
C SER A 777 16.89 -21.67 -30.97
N TRP A 778 16.89 -20.34 -30.82
CA TRP A 778 15.78 -19.60 -30.23
C TRP A 778 14.54 -19.63 -31.13
N ARG A 779 14.72 -19.47 -32.44
CA ARG A 779 13.63 -19.58 -33.42
C ARG A 779 13.00 -20.97 -33.42
N ALA A 780 13.81 -22.03 -33.36
CA ALA A 780 13.33 -23.41 -33.30
C ALA A 780 12.48 -23.68 -32.05
N ARG A 781 12.89 -23.17 -30.88
CA ARG A 781 12.13 -23.29 -29.62
C ARG A 781 10.75 -22.63 -29.69
N ARG A 782 10.58 -21.61 -30.54
CA ARG A 782 9.31 -20.92 -30.78
C ARG A 782 8.53 -21.46 -31.98
N GLY A 783 9.01 -22.50 -32.65
CA GLY A 783 8.39 -23.05 -33.85
C GLY A 783 8.50 -22.15 -35.10
N GLU A 784 9.42 -21.18 -35.08
CA GLU A 784 9.65 -20.28 -36.22
C GLU A 784 10.58 -20.90 -37.27
N LYS A 785 10.45 -20.43 -38.52
CA LYS A 785 11.36 -20.85 -39.61
C LYS A 785 12.80 -20.44 -39.29
N LEU A 786 13.72 -21.39 -39.44
CA LEU A 786 15.16 -21.14 -39.39
C LEU A 786 15.54 -20.13 -40.48
N ILE A 787 16.38 -19.15 -40.11
CA ILE A 787 16.86 -18.12 -41.04
C ILE A 787 18.08 -18.66 -41.80
N PHE A 788 18.99 -19.32 -41.09
CA PHE A 788 20.13 -19.99 -41.69
C PHE A 788 19.76 -21.44 -41.99
N ARG A 789 19.23 -21.70 -43.19
CA ARG A 789 18.64 -23.01 -43.55
C ARG A 789 19.64 -24.12 -43.85
N TYR A 790 20.91 -23.79 -43.94
CA TYR A 790 22.03 -24.72 -43.97
C TYR A 790 23.17 -24.01 -43.25
N ILE A 791 23.55 -24.51 -42.08
CA ILE A 791 24.89 -24.25 -41.52
C ILE A 791 25.78 -25.38 -42.03
#